data_AF-A0A667XV31-F1
#
_entry.id   AF-A0A667XV31-F1
#
_cell.length_a   1.000
_cell.length_b   1.000
_cell.length_c   1.000
_cell.angle_alpha   90.00
_cell.angle_beta   90.00
_cell.angle_gamma   90.00
#
_symmetry.space_group_name_H-M   'P 1'
#
loop_
_entity.id
_entity.type
_entity.pdbx_description
1 polymer ?
#
loop_
_entity_poly.entity_id
_entity_poly.type
_entity_poly.pdbx_seq_one_letter_code
_entity_poly.pdbx_strand_id
1 'polypeptide(L)'
;LQTKTKLANVSSSLDVESEDISLETTVPTEDISSSDEQRDGSQKVTRQLIERKELLHSLQLLKIELSQKNLVIDNMKVDHLTKIEELEERLNDALHQKQVLALRLDSQLKVAQEENRKQQALRKQEMEAILLRQQQLEQTNRQLCERAGELRRSLRDLDISQGRYQELRDLPEDKLSIPEYVAMRFYELVTPLRVELAELHVKKGSLMDELDTHRTQMKALLESYEEERRLRAELELRSQRLTLELADTKQQIQEGDYRRDNYPNLKRERDSYEAEVKELRKRLETLDLTHIAQTRERDSLSKEVATLQQSVTLLQKDKDYLHRQNMELSVRCAHEEDRLERLQVQLEDTKKAREEAYEKYVASRDHYKSEYETKLREELENIRLKTSQEIDNLQRTSREMYERENRNLREARDNAVLEKDRSVAAERDTQSRYDQLLEQFRQLQLGTDSRVAELSNQAKLHSFEAERAHMVKEETAKAFAQCQVECEKQQKKLEVLTQEFYGLQTTSEKRLAELQAQNAEQAARLETYEKLEQELDQVTMQAAESEDEAERVLFSYGYGANVPTTAKRRLKQSVHLARRVLQLEKQNTLLRRELERHSTQTGQISEELSAANRLLQQTQQPYSYLIETVRQRDAQIDTMKKRIASLEDDVRYINGQTFFSLCSRIN
;
A
#
# COMPACT_ATOMS: atom_id res chain seq x y z
N LEU A 1 -50.64 -0.67 -40.87
CA LEU A 1 -49.37 -1.40 -40.72
C LEU A 1 -48.62 -0.80 -39.53
N GLN A 2 -48.89 -1.33 -38.34
CA GLN A 2 -48.28 -0.93 -37.08
C GLN A 2 -47.34 -2.04 -36.65
N THR A 3 -46.05 -1.74 -36.48
CA THR A 3 -45.08 -2.63 -35.86
C THR A 3 -44.49 -1.95 -34.64
N LYS A 4 -45.01 -2.35 -33.46
CA LYS A 4 -44.44 -2.07 -32.14
C LYS A 4 -43.24 -3.00 -31.93
N THR A 5 -42.04 -2.44 -31.79
CA THR A 5 -40.87 -3.13 -31.23
C THR A 5 -40.77 -2.81 -29.74
N LYS A 6 -40.95 -3.84 -28.90
CA LYS A 6 -40.60 -3.82 -27.47
C LYS A 6 -39.10 -4.09 -27.35
N LEU A 7 -38.35 -3.15 -26.78
CA LEU A 7 -36.99 -3.40 -26.28
C LEU A 7 -37.11 -3.75 -24.79
N ALA A 8 -36.64 -4.95 -24.45
CA ALA A 8 -36.47 -5.41 -23.08
C ALA A 8 -35.09 -4.96 -22.58
N ASN A 9 -35.08 -4.14 -21.52
CA ASN A 9 -33.89 -3.86 -20.73
C ASN A 9 -33.57 -5.09 -19.88
N VAL A 10 -32.33 -5.56 -19.96
CA VAL A 10 -31.75 -6.48 -18.97
C VAL A 10 -30.58 -5.74 -18.34
N SER A 11 -30.83 -5.18 -17.15
CA SER A 11 -29.78 -4.78 -16.21
C SER A 11 -29.65 -5.90 -15.19
N SER A 12 -28.49 -6.55 -15.13
CA SER A 12 -28.13 -7.48 -14.05
C SER A 12 -26.97 -6.87 -13.28
N SER A 13 -27.31 -6.20 -12.18
CA SER A 13 -26.43 -5.88 -11.07
C SER A 13 -26.53 -7.05 -10.09
N LEU A 14 -25.44 -7.76 -9.86
CA LEU A 14 -25.35 -8.67 -8.71
C LEU A 14 -23.96 -8.50 -8.10
N ASP A 15 -23.93 -7.75 -7.01
CA ASP A 15 -22.88 -7.75 -6.01
C ASP A 15 -22.82 -9.15 -5.38
N VAL A 16 -21.63 -9.73 -5.32
CA VAL A 16 -21.34 -10.91 -4.49
C VAL A 16 -20.11 -10.55 -3.67
N GLU A 17 -20.38 -10.32 -2.39
CA GLU A 17 -19.42 -10.14 -1.31
C GLU A 17 -18.54 -11.39 -1.21
N SER A 18 -17.23 -11.18 -1.25
CA SER A 18 -16.20 -12.21 -1.05
C SER A 18 -15.90 -12.34 0.44
N GLU A 19 -16.35 -13.44 1.05
CA GLU A 19 -15.85 -13.90 2.36
C GLU A 19 -14.55 -14.70 2.14
N ASP A 20 -13.44 -14.14 2.63
CA ASP A 20 -12.16 -14.82 2.77
C ASP A 20 -12.24 -15.86 3.91
N ILE A 21 -12.00 -17.14 3.60
CA ILE A 21 -11.70 -18.16 4.61
C ILE A 21 -10.32 -18.75 4.30
N SER A 22 -9.35 -18.24 5.06
CA SER A 22 -7.98 -18.75 5.20
C SER A 22 -7.99 -20.19 5.74
N LEU A 23 -7.42 -21.12 4.96
CA LEU A 23 -7.17 -22.51 5.34
C LEU A 23 -5.78 -22.64 5.98
N GLU A 24 -5.74 -22.74 7.30
CA GLU A 24 -4.58 -23.22 8.06
C GLU A 24 -4.50 -24.75 7.98
N THR A 25 -3.42 -25.23 7.39
CA THR A 25 -2.94 -26.61 7.43
C THR A 25 -2.45 -26.97 8.84
N THR A 26 -3.12 -27.90 9.51
CA THR A 26 -2.51 -28.67 10.62
C THR A 26 -2.74 -30.16 10.41
N VAL A 27 -1.62 -30.84 10.19
CA VAL A 27 -1.44 -32.30 10.21
C VAL A 27 -1.71 -32.83 11.63
N PRO A 28 -2.33 -34.02 11.78
CA PRO A 28 -2.04 -34.86 12.94
C PRO A 28 -1.47 -36.22 12.54
N THR A 29 -0.34 -36.49 13.17
CA THR A 29 0.47 -37.69 13.26
C THR A 29 -0.30 -38.91 13.78
N GLU A 30 0.16 -40.08 13.31
CA GLU A 30 -0.17 -41.39 13.87
C GLU A 30 0.16 -41.48 15.36
N ASP A 31 -0.65 -42.22 16.12
CA ASP A 31 -0.24 -42.84 17.37
C ASP A 31 -0.72 -44.30 17.42
N ILE A 32 0.27 -45.15 17.67
CA ILE A 32 0.20 -46.60 17.82
C ILE A 32 -0.05 -46.86 19.31
N SER A 33 -1.06 -47.67 19.66
CA SER A 33 -1.15 -48.20 21.03
C SER A 33 -1.73 -49.61 21.05
N SER A 34 -0.82 -50.57 21.28
CA SER A 34 -1.06 -51.91 21.78
C SER A 34 -1.46 -51.92 23.26
N SER A 35 -2.07 -53.04 23.70
CA SER A 35 -2.06 -53.68 25.05
C SER A 35 -3.44 -54.25 25.37
N ASP A 36 -3.67 -55.38 26.04
CA ASP A 36 -2.95 -56.63 26.31
C ASP A 36 -3.99 -57.57 27.00
N GLU A 37 -3.62 -58.83 27.22
CA GLU A 37 -4.20 -59.82 28.17
C GLU A 37 -5.42 -60.70 27.80
N GLN A 38 -5.08 -61.94 27.42
CA GLN A 38 -5.44 -63.21 28.08
C GLN A 38 -6.71 -63.28 28.97
N ARG A 39 -7.68 -64.13 28.60
CA ARG A 39 -7.96 -65.45 29.20
C ARG A 39 -9.35 -65.94 28.82
N ASP A 40 -9.35 -67.22 28.44
CA ASP A 40 -10.35 -68.27 28.65
C ASP A 40 -11.71 -67.91 29.27
N GLY A 41 -12.80 -68.36 28.63
CA GLY A 41 -14.13 -68.33 29.27
C GLY A 41 -15.32 -68.22 28.33
N SER A 42 -15.83 -69.38 27.90
CA SER A 42 -17.25 -69.70 27.75
C SER A 42 -18.20 -68.73 27.01
N GLN A 43 -18.78 -69.25 25.92
CA GLN A 43 -20.20 -69.16 25.59
C GLN A 43 -20.90 -67.80 25.73
N LYS A 44 -21.04 -67.11 24.59
CA LYS A 44 -22.32 -66.67 24.00
C LYS A 44 -22.02 -65.71 22.86
N VAL A 45 -22.15 -66.18 21.61
CA VAL A 45 -22.22 -65.29 20.45
C VAL A 45 -23.56 -64.56 20.54
N THR A 46 -23.57 -63.42 21.20
CA THR A 46 -24.73 -62.53 21.28
C THR A 46 -24.85 -61.80 19.94
N ARG A 47 -26.08 -61.70 19.45
CA ARG A 47 -26.56 -60.91 18.30
C ARG A 47 -25.79 -59.60 18.01
N GLN A 48 -25.30 -58.94 19.06
CA GLN A 48 -24.46 -57.75 19.03
C GLN A 48 -23.15 -57.88 18.21
N LEU A 49 -22.54 -59.07 18.15
CA LEU A 49 -21.28 -59.30 17.41
C LEU A 49 -21.51 -59.39 15.89
N ILE A 50 -22.66 -59.93 15.49
CA ILE A 50 -23.08 -59.99 14.08
C ILE A 50 -23.52 -58.60 13.61
N GLU A 51 -24.34 -57.90 14.40
CA GLU A 51 -24.72 -56.50 14.15
C GLU A 51 -23.47 -55.60 14.04
N ARG A 52 -22.44 -55.80 14.88
CA ARG A 52 -21.17 -55.06 14.77
C ARG A 52 -20.41 -55.35 13.47
N LYS A 53 -20.39 -56.61 12.99
CA LYS A 53 -19.75 -56.96 11.72
C LYS A 53 -20.51 -56.43 10.50
N GLU A 54 -21.84 -56.47 10.54
CA GLU A 54 -22.70 -55.88 9.51
C GLU A 54 -22.51 -54.36 9.45
N LEU A 55 -22.52 -53.68 10.60
CA LEU A 55 -22.25 -52.24 10.68
C LEU A 55 -20.85 -51.89 10.16
N LEU A 56 -19.82 -52.69 10.47
CA LEU A 56 -18.47 -52.49 9.95
C LEU A 56 -18.41 -52.65 8.42
N HIS A 57 -19.10 -53.65 7.87
CA HIS A 57 -19.19 -53.83 6.42
C HIS A 57 -19.94 -52.68 5.74
N SER A 58 -21.05 -52.22 6.32
CA SER A 58 -21.78 -51.03 5.85
C SER A 58 -20.91 -49.77 5.90
N LEU A 59 -20.12 -49.60 6.96
CA LEU A 59 -19.15 -48.51 7.08
C LEU A 59 -18.08 -48.57 5.99
N GLN A 60 -17.63 -49.77 5.64
CA GLN A 60 -16.62 -49.98 4.61
C GLN A 60 -17.18 -49.70 3.21
N LEU A 61 -18.42 -50.10 2.93
CA LEU A 61 -19.14 -49.73 1.71
C LEU A 61 -19.35 -48.21 1.62
N LEU A 62 -19.78 -47.56 2.70
CA LEU A 62 -19.93 -46.10 2.75
C LEU A 62 -18.59 -45.38 2.53
N LYS A 63 -17.48 -45.91 3.04
CA LYS A 63 -16.13 -45.37 2.76
C LYS A 63 -15.76 -45.49 1.28
N ILE A 64 -16.09 -46.61 0.64
CA ILE A 64 -15.85 -46.81 -0.79
C ILE A 64 -16.73 -45.85 -1.60
N GLU A 65 -18.02 -45.74 -1.29
CA GLU A 65 -18.93 -44.78 -1.94
C GLU A 65 -18.47 -43.34 -1.76
N LEU A 66 -18.01 -42.96 -0.56
CA LEU A 66 -17.44 -41.64 -0.29
C LEU A 66 -16.18 -41.40 -1.13
N SER A 67 -15.28 -42.39 -1.22
CA SER A 67 -14.07 -42.28 -2.04
C SER A 67 -14.38 -42.16 -3.53
N GLN A 68 -15.40 -42.87 -4.03
CA GLN A 68 -15.87 -42.77 -5.40
C GLN A 68 -16.50 -41.40 -5.69
N LYS A 69 -17.33 -40.89 -4.77
CA LYS A 69 -17.90 -39.54 -4.88
C LYS A 69 -16.82 -38.46 -4.85
N ASN A 70 -15.81 -38.62 -4.00
CA ASN A 70 -14.67 -37.71 -3.95
C ASN A 70 -13.88 -37.73 -5.27
N LEU A 71 -13.63 -38.91 -5.84
CA LEU A 71 -12.97 -39.04 -7.15
C LEU A 71 -13.78 -38.35 -8.27
N VAL A 72 -15.11 -38.48 -8.27
CA VAL A 72 -15.98 -37.79 -9.23
C VAL A 72 -15.91 -36.28 -9.06
N ILE A 73 -15.94 -35.78 -7.81
CA ILE A 73 -15.81 -34.36 -7.51
C ILE A 73 -14.45 -33.83 -7.98
N ASP A 74 -13.37 -34.57 -7.76
CA ASP A 74 -12.02 -34.15 -8.18
C ASP A 74 -11.87 -34.16 -9.70
N ASN A 75 -12.44 -35.14 -10.40
CA ASN A 75 -12.51 -35.12 -11.86
C ASN A 75 -13.29 -33.91 -12.38
N MET A 76 -14.45 -33.60 -11.78
CA MET A 76 -15.22 -32.41 -12.15
C MET A 76 -14.46 -31.11 -11.90
N LYS A 77 -13.66 -31.03 -10.82
CA LYS A 77 -12.80 -29.86 -10.57
C LYS A 77 -11.73 -29.73 -11.64
N VAL A 78 -11.11 -30.81 -12.08
CA VAL A 78 -10.11 -30.80 -13.17
C VAL A 78 -10.76 -30.37 -14.48
N ASP A 79 -11.94 -30.87 -14.80
CA ASP A 79 -12.70 -30.46 -16.00
C ASP A 79 -13.09 -28.97 -15.95
N HIS A 80 -13.46 -28.46 -14.77
CA HIS A 80 -13.76 -27.04 -14.60
C HIS A 80 -12.50 -26.16 -14.67
N LEU A 81 -11.39 -26.60 -14.08
CA LEU A 81 -10.11 -25.88 -14.14
C LEU A 81 -9.59 -25.79 -15.58
N THR A 82 -9.58 -26.90 -16.30
CA THR A 82 -9.21 -26.91 -17.74
C THR A 82 -10.14 -26.02 -18.55
N LYS A 83 -11.45 -26.00 -18.25
CA LYS A 83 -12.40 -25.11 -18.90
C LYS A 83 -12.12 -23.63 -18.60
N ILE A 84 -11.71 -23.31 -17.38
CA ILE A 84 -11.30 -21.96 -16.98
C ILE A 84 -10.06 -21.54 -17.76
N GLU A 85 -9.02 -22.38 -17.81
CA GLU A 85 -7.79 -22.12 -18.56
C GLU A 85 -8.07 -21.88 -20.05
N GLU A 86 -8.92 -22.71 -20.68
CA GLU A 86 -9.32 -22.51 -22.08
C GLU A 86 -10.07 -21.17 -22.30
N LEU A 87 -10.90 -20.76 -21.34
CA LEU A 87 -11.64 -19.51 -21.43
C LEU A 87 -10.73 -18.30 -21.20
N GLU A 88 -9.75 -18.42 -20.32
CA GLU A 88 -8.72 -17.40 -20.09
C GLU A 88 -7.83 -17.23 -21.33
N GLU A 89 -7.41 -18.32 -21.97
CA GLU A 89 -6.64 -18.27 -23.22
C GLU A 89 -7.45 -17.58 -24.34
N ARG A 90 -8.72 -17.95 -24.52
CA ARG A 90 -9.61 -17.29 -25.48
C ARG A 90 -9.86 -15.83 -25.18
N LEU A 91 -9.94 -15.46 -23.90
CA LEU A 91 -10.09 -14.07 -23.48
C LEU A 91 -8.82 -13.28 -23.83
N ASN A 92 -7.65 -13.85 -23.56
CA ASN A 92 -6.36 -13.23 -23.88
C ASN A 92 -6.19 -13.03 -25.39
N ASP A 93 -6.57 -14.02 -26.20
CA ASP A 93 -6.58 -13.91 -27.66
C ASP A 93 -7.51 -12.80 -28.15
N ALA A 94 -8.73 -12.74 -27.60
CA ALA A 94 -9.70 -11.70 -27.95
C ALA A 94 -9.21 -10.30 -27.56
N LEU A 95 -8.55 -10.17 -26.40
CA LEU A 95 -7.93 -8.92 -25.96
C LEU A 95 -6.78 -8.51 -26.88
N HIS A 96 -5.92 -9.45 -27.28
CA HIS A 96 -4.84 -9.18 -28.22
C HIS A 96 -5.37 -8.73 -29.58
N GLN A 97 -6.36 -9.44 -30.13
CA GLN A 97 -7.02 -9.05 -31.39
C GLN A 97 -7.66 -7.66 -31.31
N LYS A 98 -8.33 -7.34 -30.19
CA LYS A 98 -8.89 -6.00 -29.94
C LYS A 98 -7.79 -4.93 -29.94
N GLN A 99 -6.64 -5.20 -29.31
CA GLN A 99 -5.53 -4.26 -29.24
C GLN A 99 -4.90 -4.03 -30.63
N VAL A 100 -4.71 -5.09 -31.41
CA VAL A 100 -4.21 -5.00 -32.79
C VAL A 100 -5.16 -4.19 -33.68
N LEU A 101 -6.47 -4.44 -33.58
CA LEU A 101 -7.47 -3.67 -34.34
C LEU A 101 -7.50 -2.20 -33.92
N ALA A 102 -7.37 -1.91 -32.62
CA ALA A 102 -7.30 -0.54 -32.11
C ALA A 102 -6.07 0.20 -32.65
N LEU A 103 -4.89 -0.43 -32.64
CA LEU A 103 -3.66 0.15 -33.21
C LEU A 103 -3.78 0.38 -34.71
N ARG A 104 -4.40 -0.56 -35.44
CA ARG A 104 -4.64 -0.42 -36.88
C ARG A 104 -5.58 0.74 -37.19
N LEU A 105 -6.65 0.89 -36.41
CA LEU A 105 -7.59 2.00 -36.57
C LEU A 105 -6.91 3.35 -36.26
N ASP A 106 -6.14 3.42 -35.17
CA ASP A 106 -5.42 4.64 -34.80
C ASP A 106 -4.37 5.03 -35.87
N SER A 107 -3.65 4.05 -36.43
CA SER A 107 -2.75 4.28 -37.55
C SER A 107 -3.49 4.78 -38.80
N GLN A 108 -4.65 4.21 -39.13
CA GLN A 108 -5.45 4.66 -40.28
C GLN A 108 -6.00 6.07 -40.08
N LEU A 109 -6.45 6.40 -38.87
CA LEU A 109 -6.93 7.73 -38.52
C LEU A 109 -5.80 8.77 -38.62
N LYS A 110 -4.59 8.44 -38.14
CA LYS A 110 -3.42 9.32 -38.27
C LYS A 110 -3.06 9.59 -39.72
N VAL A 111 -3.00 8.56 -40.55
CA VAL A 111 -2.72 8.71 -41.99
C VAL A 111 -3.80 9.57 -42.67
N ALA A 112 -5.08 9.30 -42.41
CA ALA A 112 -6.18 10.09 -42.98
C ALA A 112 -6.14 11.57 -42.51
N GLN A 113 -5.78 11.83 -41.25
CA GLN A 113 -5.60 13.18 -40.73
C GLN A 113 -4.42 13.89 -41.39
N GLU A 114 -3.29 13.21 -41.59
CA GLU A 114 -2.13 13.77 -42.29
C GLU A 114 -2.42 14.06 -43.77
N GLU A 115 -3.12 13.16 -44.46
CA GLU A 115 -3.54 13.36 -45.84
C GLU A 115 -4.50 14.56 -45.97
N ASN A 116 -5.48 14.67 -45.07
CA ASN A 116 -6.39 15.82 -45.07
C ASN A 116 -5.64 17.13 -44.78
N ARG A 117 -4.68 17.13 -43.84
CA ARG A 117 -3.81 18.30 -43.60
C ARG A 117 -2.98 18.68 -44.84
N LYS A 118 -2.40 17.69 -45.54
CA LYS A 118 -1.66 17.92 -46.79
C LYS A 118 -2.58 18.49 -47.89
N GLN A 119 -3.76 17.93 -48.07
CA GLN A 119 -4.74 18.43 -49.05
C GLN A 119 -5.20 19.85 -48.71
N GLN A 120 -5.44 20.16 -47.43
CA GLN A 120 -5.78 21.51 -47.00
C GLN A 120 -4.64 22.51 -47.24
N ALA A 121 -3.39 22.11 -46.99
CA ALA A 121 -2.23 22.95 -47.26
C ALA A 121 -2.07 23.23 -48.77
N LEU A 122 -2.23 22.20 -49.62
CA LEU A 122 -2.19 22.35 -51.07
C LEU A 122 -3.30 23.29 -51.56
N ARG A 123 -4.54 23.10 -51.12
CA ARG A 123 -5.66 23.99 -51.48
C ARG A 123 -5.42 25.44 -51.04
N LYS A 124 -4.81 25.65 -49.86
CA LYS A 124 -4.43 26.99 -49.40
C LYS A 124 -3.38 27.62 -50.32
N GLN A 125 -2.33 26.89 -50.66
CA GLN A 125 -1.30 27.36 -51.59
C GLN A 125 -1.86 27.67 -52.98
N GLU A 126 -2.74 26.82 -53.51
CA GLU A 126 -3.42 27.05 -54.78
C GLU A 126 -4.31 28.31 -54.72
N MET A 127 -5.08 28.48 -53.65
CA MET A 127 -5.89 29.68 -53.44
C MET A 127 -5.03 30.95 -53.34
N GLU A 128 -3.92 30.91 -52.60
CA GLU A 128 -2.98 32.03 -52.50
C GLU A 128 -2.36 32.37 -53.87
N ALA A 129 -1.99 31.37 -54.67
CA ALA A 129 -1.46 31.57 -56.02
C ALA A 129 -2.51 32.20 -56.95
N ILE A 130 -3.77 31.73 -56.89
CA ILE A 130 -4.88 32.30 -57.66
C ILE A 130 -5.16 33.74 -57.24
N LEU A 131 -5.18 34.03 -55.94
CA LEU A 131 -5.40 35.38 -55.42
C LEU A 131 -4.28 36.34 -55.86
N LEU A 132 -3.02 35.91 -55.79
CA LEU A 132 -1.89 36.70 -56.24
C LEU A 132 -1.98 36.97 -57.76
N ARG A 133 -2.36 35.96 -58.55
CA ARG A 133 -2.59 36.13 -59.99
C ARG A 133 -3.74 37.07 -60.28
N GLN A 134 -4.84 36.98 -59.53
CA GLN A 134 -5.98 37.87 -59.67
C GLN A 134 -5.59 39.31 -59.36
N GLN A 135 -4.85 39.55 -58.27
CA GLN A 135 -4.37 40.89 -57.92
C GLN A 135 -3.47 41.48 -59.01
N GLN A 136 -2.56 40.69 -59.57
CA GLN A 136 -1.74 41.12 -60.72
C GLN A 136 -2.61 41.51 -61.92
N LEU A 137 -3.59 40.66 -62.27
CA LEU A 137 -4.50 40.95 -63.39
C LEU A 137 -5.33 42.21 -63.14
N GLU A 138 -5.86 42.40 -61.95
CA GLU A 138 -6.61 43.60 -61.57
C GLU A 138 -5.73 44.86 -61.65
N GLN A 139 -4.48 44.79 -61.19
CA GLN A 139 -3.52 45.90 -61.32
C GLN A 139 -3.23 46.22 -62.80
N THR A 140 -2.97 45.21 -63.63
CA THR A 140 -2.75 45.42 -65.07
C THR A 140 -3.97 46.01 -65.75
N ASN A 141 -5.19 45.56 -65.38
CA ASN A 141 -6.43 46.09 -65.93
C ASN A 141 -6.66 47.55 -65.54
N ARG A 142 -6.38 47.92 -64.28
CA ARG A 142 -6.41 49.33 -63.83
C ARG A 142 -5.45 50.19 -64.65
N GLN A 143 -4.21 49.75 -64.84
CA GLN A 143 -3.23 50.47 -65.66
C GLN A 143 -3.66 50.59 -67.13
N LEU A 144 -4.26 49.55 -67.71
CA LEU A 144 -4.79 49.60 -69.07
C LEU A 144 -5.98 50.55 -69.19
N CYS A 145 -6.88 50.58 -68.20
CA CYS A 145 -7.99 51.53 -68.14
C CYS A 145 -7.50 52.98 -68.01
N GLU A 146 -6.48 53.22 -67.17
CA GLU A 146 -5.84 54.53 -67.04
C GLU A 146 -5.22 54.98 -68.35
N ARG A 147 -4.41 54.13 -69.00
CA ARG A 147 -3.81 54.40 -70.31
C ARG A 147 -4.85 54.62 -71.40
N ALA A 148 -5.93 53.84 -71.41
CA ALA A 148 -7.05 54.04 -72.34
C ALA A 148 -7.76 55.38 -72.08
N GLY A 149 -7.90 55.77 -70.81
CA GLY A 149 -8.44 57.07 -70.40
C GLY A 149 -7.54 58.22 -70.84
N GLU A 150 -6.22 58.09 -70.68
CA GLU A 150 -5.22 59.05 -71.15
C GLU A 150 -5.26 59.19 -72.68
N LEU A 151 -5.31 58.09 -73.41
CA LEU A 151 -5.48 58.09 -74.87
C LEU A 151 -6.76 58.83 -75.29
N ARG A 152 -7.90 58.52 -74.65
CA ARG A 152 -9.17 59.23 -74.92
C ARG A 152 -9.10 60.73 -74.65
N ARG A 153 -8.35 61.17 -73.63
CA ARG A 153 -8.14 62.60 -73.35
C ARG A 153 -7.22 63.23 -74.40
N SER A 154 -6.15 62.53 -74.79
CA SER A 154 -5.22 63.01 -75.82
C SER A 154 -5.84 63.17 -77.21
N LEU A 155 -6.93 62.45 -77.50
CA LEU A 155 -7.67 62.54 -78.76
C LEU A 155 -8.72 63.66 -78.81
N ARG A 156 -8.86 64.50 -77.77
CA ARG A 156 -9.84 65.59 -77.76
C ARG A 156 -9.40 66.81 -78.58
N ASP A 157 -8.10 67.10 -78.57
CA ASP A 157 -7.52 68.27 -79.23
C ASP A 157 -6.60 67.82 -80.38
N LEU A 158 -7.20 67.65 -81.57
CA LEU A 158 -6.54 67.11 -82.77
C LEU A 158 -6.15 68.19 -83.80
N ASP A 159 -6.47 69.46 -83.54
CA ASP A 159 -6.11 70.56 -84.42
C ASP A 159 -4.59 70.78 -84.42
N ILE A 160 -3.97 70.58 -85.58
CA ILE A 160 -2.53 70.79 -85.79
C ILE A 160 -2.31 71.88 -86.83
N SER A 161 -1.22 72.64 -86.68
CA SER A 161 -0.78 73.61 -87.68
C SER A 161 -0.25 72.91 -88.94
N GLN A 162 -0.29 73.60 -90.08
CA GLN A 162 0.24 73.09 -91.36
C GLN A 162 1.72 72.65 -91.28
N GLY A 163 2.57 73.38 -90.54
CA GLY A 163 3.97 72.99 -90.34
C GLY A 163 4.10 71.66 -89.58
N ARG A 164 3.35 71.51 -88.49
CA ARG A 164 3.29 70.27 -87.70
C ARG A 164 2.71 69.09 -88.48
N TYR A 165 1.76 69.32 -89.39
CA TYR A 165 1.27 68.28 -90.29
C TYR A 165 2.37 67.78 -91.24
N GLN A 166 3.16 68.68 -91.82
CA GLN A 166 4.27 68.31 -92.71
C GLN A 166 5.32 67.48 -91.98
N GLU A 167 5.69 67.89 -90.76
CA GLU A 167 6.61 67.15 -89.90
C GLU A 167 6.12 65.73 -89.57
N LEU A 168 4.82 65.56 -89.26
CA LEU A 168 4.23 64.26 -88.93
C LEU A 168 4.04 63.37 -90.17
N ARG A 169 3.78 63.96 -91.34
CA ARG A 169 3.59 63.25 -92.61
C ARG A 169 4.87 62.58 -93.11
N ASP A 170 6.02 63.17 -92.81
CA ASP A 170 7.33 62.67 -93.22
C ASP A 170 7.84 61.51 -92.32
N LEU A 171 7.14 61.22 -91.22
CA LEU A 171 7.45 60.10 -90.32
C LEU A 171 6.68 58.82 -90.71
N PRO A 172 7.32 57.64 -90.61
CA PRO A 172 6.64 56.36 -90.85
C PRO A 172 5.62 56.05 -89.73
N GLU A 173 4.51 55.39 -90.10
CA GLU A 173 3.35 55.13 -89.21
C GLU A 173 3.72 54.41 -87.91
N ASP A 174 4.73 53.53 -87.94
CA ASP A 174 5.21 52.77 -86.76
C ASP A 174 5.89 53.65 -85.69
N LYS A 175 6.29 54.87 -86.04
CA LYS A 175 6.95 55.82 -85.13
C LYS A 175 6.01 56.92 -84.64
N LEU A 176 4.80 57.02 -85.20
CA LEU A 176 3.80 57.99 -84.78
C LEU A 176 3.08 57.47 -83.55
N SER A 177 2.89 58.34 -82.55
CA SER A 177 1.95 58.02 -81.48
C SER A 177 0.52 58.00 -82.03
N ILE A 178 -0.36 57.20 -81.43
CA ILE A 178 -1.78 57.11 -81.80
C ILE A 178 -2.45 58.50 -81.95
N PRO A 179 -2.29 59.46 -81.00
CA PRO A 179 -2.87 60.79 -81.18
C PRO A 179 -2.25 61.60 -82.32
N GLU A 180 -0.95 61.47 -82.59
CA GLU A 180 -0.29 62.14 -83.71
C GLU A 180 -0.75 61.59 -85.06
N TYR A 181 -0.89 60.27 -85.17
CA TYR A 181 -1.43 59.63 -86.36
C TYR A 181 -2.87 60.08 -86.63
N VAL A 182 -3.72 60.10 -85.59
CA VAL A 182 -5.12 60.53 -85.72
C VAL A 182 -5.20 62.02 -86.05
N ALA A 183 -4.37 62.88 -85.44
CA ALA A 183 -4.34 64.31 -85.74
C ALA A 183 -3.89 64.59 -87.18
N MET A 184 -2.91 63.86 -87.70
CA MET A 184 -2.49 63.94 -89.09
C MET A 184 -3.64 63.58 -90.05
N ARG A 185 -4.33 62.45 -89.82
CA ARG A 185 -5.48 62.04 -90.64
C ARG A 185 -6.66 63.01 -90.52
N PHE A 186 -6.91 63.52 -89.32
CA PHE A 186 -7.94 64.54 -89.08
C PHE A 186 -7.64 65.82 -89.88
N TYR A 187 -6.38 66.28 -89.87
CA TYR A 187 -5.96 67.43 -90.66
C TYR A 187 -6.14 67.20 -92.17
N GLU A 188 -5.78 66.02 -92.70
CA GLU A 188 -5.94 65.68 -94.12
C GLU A 188 -7.40 65.76 -94.61
N LEU A 189 -8.34 65.33 -93.77
CA LEU A 189 -9.76 65.27 -94.13
C LEU A 189 -10.48 66.60 -93.87
N VAL A 190 -10.16 67.29 -92.77
CA VAL A 190 -10.92 68.46 -92.32
C VAL A 190 -10.43 69.75 -92.98
N THR A 191 -9.13 69.89 -93.24
CA THR A 191 -8.57 71.08 -93.88
C THR A 191 -9.14 71.38 -95.28
N PRO A 192 -9.27 70.42 -96.22
CA PRO A 192 -9.88 70.71 -97.53
C PRO A 192 -11.34 71.15 -97.39
N LEU A 193 -12.11 70.52 -96.51
CA LEU A 193 -13.51 70.92 -96.23
C LEU A 193 -13.59 72.33 -95.63
N ARG A 194 -12.66 72.71 -94.74
CA ARG A 194 -12.57 74.07 -94.20
C ARG A 194 -12.27 75.09 -95.30
N VAL A 195 -11.39 74.75 -96.25
CA VAL A 195 -11.08 75.60 -97.42
C VAL A 195 -12.29 75.74 -98.33
N GLU A 196 -12.97 74.65 -98.67
CA GLU A 196 -14.20 74.68 -99.50
C GLU A 196 -15.31 75.51 -98.85
N LEU A 197 -15.52 75.39 -97.53
CA LEU A 197 -16.49 76.21 -96.81
C LEU A 197 -16.15 77.71 -96.83
N ALA A 198 -14.86 78.05 -96.73
CA ALA A 198 -14.39 79.43 -96.84
C ALA A 198 -14.61 79.97 -98.27
N GLU A 199 -14.29 79.19 -99.30
CA GLU A 199 -14.55 79.56 -100.70
C GLU A 199 -16.04 79.75 -100.99
N LEU A 200 -16.90 78.85 -100.50
CA LEU A 200 -18.35 78.98 -100.64
C LEU A 200 -18.89 80.22 -99.92
N HIS A 201 -18.33 80.56 -98.76
CA HIS A 201 -18.67 81.81 -98.07
C HIS A 201 -18.29 83.05 -98.88
N VAL A 202 -17.10 83.06 -99.47
CA VAL A 202 -16.65 84.16 -100.34
C VAL A 202 -17.53 84.27 -101.59
N LYS A 203 -17.85 83.15 -102.25
CA LYS A 203 -18.76 83.10 -103.41
C LYS A 203 -20.17 83.57 -103.05
N LYS A 204 -20.68 83.22 -101.87
CA LYS A 204 -21.97 83.71 -101.38
C LYS A 204 -21.94 85.23 -101.20
N GLY A 205 -20.85 85.77 -100.64
CA GLY A 205 -20.65 87.21 -100.50
C GLY A 205 -20.66 87.93 -101.85
N SER A 206 -19.87 87.46 -102.82
CA SER A 206 -19.81 88.10 -104.15
C SER A 206 -21.15 88.05 -104.89
N LEU A 207 -21.89 86.95 -104.81
CA LEU A 207 -23.23 86.84 -105.41
C LEU A 207 -24.25 87.76 -104.75
N MET A 208 -24.14 87.97 -103.43
CA MET A 208 -24.98 88.95 -102.72
C MET A 208 -24.67 90.37 -103.19
N ASP A 209 -23.40 90.73 -103.31
CA ASP A 209 -22.97 92.04 -103.81
C ASP A 209 -23.45 92.26 -105.25
N GLU A 210 -23.30 91.26 -106.13
CA GLU A 210 -23.80 91.28 -107.52
C GLU A 210 -25.32 91.49 -107.56
N LEU A 211 -26.09 90.77 -106.74
CA LEU A 211 -27.54 90.93 -106.66
C LEU A 211 -27.95 92.35 -106.25
N ASP A 212 -27.23 92.93 -105.29
CA ASP A 212 -27.51 94.30 -104.85
C ASP A 212 -27.11 95.34 -105.91
N THR A 213 -26.02 95.13 -106.65
CA THR A 213 -25.71 95.98 -107.81
C THR A 213 -26.80 95.94 -108.88
N HIS A 214 -27.31 94.75 -109.25
CA HIS A 214 -28.40 94.62 -110.21
C HIS A 214 -29.70 95.28 -109.72
N ARG A 215 -30.02 95.17 -108.43
CA ARG A 215 -31.16 95.86 -107.82
C ARG A 215 -31.03 97.38 -107.94
N THR A 216 -29.85 97.94 -107.70
CA THR A 216 -29.62 99.39 -107.82
C THR A 216 -29.70 99.86 -109.27
N GLN A 217 -29.12 99.11 -110.22
CA GLN A 217 -29.20 99.40 -111.65
C GLN A 217 -30.65 99.41 -112.16
N MET A 218 -31.46 98.42 -111.74
CA MET A 218 -32.87 98.33 -112.13
C MET A 218 -33.69 99.54 -111.64
N LYS A 219 -33.41 100.01 -110.42
CA LYS A 219 -34.07 101.22 -109.87
C LYS A 219 -33.72 102.47 -110.68
N ALA A 220 -32.43 102.70 -110.97
CA ALA A 220 -31.99 103.84 -111.76
C ALA A 220 -32.57 103.83 -113.18
N LEU A 221 -32.69 102.66 -113.81
CA LEU A 221 -33.28 102.54 -115.14
C LEU A 221 -34.76 102.92 -115.14
N LEU A 222 -35.53 102.46 -114.14
CA LEU A 222 -36.94 102.82 -113.98
C LEU A 222 -37.13 104.32 -113.78
N GLU A 223 -36.31 104.95 -112.93
CA GLU A 223 -36.35 106.40 -112.70
C GLU A 223 -36.08 107.18 -114.01
N SER A 224 -35.06 106.80 -114.77
CA SER A 224 -34.75 107.45 -116.06
C SER A 224 -35.86 107.29 -117.11
N TYR A 225 -36.53 106.14 -117.15
CA TYR A 225 -37.64 105.89 -118.05
C TYR A 225 -38.87 106.74 -117.70
N GLU A 226 -39.16 106.91 -116.41
CA GLU A 226 -40.24 107.78 -115.94
C GLU A 226 -39.97 109.25 -116.28
N GLU A 227 -38.73 109.71 -116.16
CA GLU A 227 -38.31 111.06 -116.54
C GLU A 227 -38.44 111.32 -118.04
N GLU A 228 -37.97 110.40 -118.90
CA GLU A 228 -38.16 110.52 -120.36
C GLU A 228 -39.64 110.59 -120.75
N ARG A 229 -40.48 109.76 -120.12
CA ARG A 229 -41.91 109.74 -120.39
C ARG A 229 -42.57 111.08 -120.07
N ARG A 230 -42.15 111.74 -118.98
CA ARG A 230 -42.63 113.09 -118.61
C ARG A 230 -42.20 114.14 -119.63
N LEU A 231 -40.92 114.15 -120.02
CA LEU A 231 -40.37 115.12 -120.97
C LEU A 231 -41.02 115.04 -122.36
N ARG A 232 -41.33 113.83 -122.85
CA ARG A 232 -42.02 113.66 -124.14
C ARG A 232 -43.43 114.26 -124.14
N ALA A 233 -44.19 114.04 -123.07
CA ALA A 233 -45.54 114.60 -122.94
C ALA A 233 -45.54 116.13 -122.94
N GLU A 234 -44.55 116.76 -122.30
CA GLU A 234 -44.41 118.23 -122.27
C GLU A 234 -44.09 118.82 -123.66
N LEU A 235 -43.24 118.13 -124.44
CA LEU A 235 -42.86 118.57 -125.79
C LEU A 235 -44.01 118.47 -126.81
N GLU A 236 -44.83 117.42 -126.73
CA GLU A 236 -46.00 117.24 -127.59
C GLU A 236 -47.03 118.37 -127.41
N LEU A 237 -47.30 118.75 -126.15
CA LEU A 237 -48.18 119.86 -125.80
C LEU A 237 -47.68 121.21 -126.34
N ARG A 238 -46.35 121.40 -126.42
CA ARG A 238 -45.75 122.64 -126.93
C ARG A 238 -45.82 122.74 -128.46
N SER A 239 -45.66 121.64 -129.17
CA SER A 239 -45.73 121.58 -130.64
C SER A 239 -47.13 121.90 -131.18
N GLN A 240 -48.18 121.40 -130.51
CA GLN A 240 -49.56 121.64 -130.90
C GLN A 240 -49.95 123.12 -130.81
N ARG A 241 -49.46 123.85 -129.79
CA ARG A 241 -49.73 125.29 -129.63
C ARG A 241 -49.10 126.12 -130.75
N LEU A 242 -47.84 125.86 -131.08
CA LEU A 242 -47.11 126.60 -132.11
C LEU A 242 -47.68 126.39 -133.53
N THR A 243 -48.36 125.26 -133.77
CA THR A 243 -48.97 124.94 -135.08
C THR A 243 -50.23 125.77 -135.35
N LEU A 244 -51.01 126.06 -134.30
CA LEU A 244 -52.24 126.86 -134.42
C LEU A 244 -51.95 128.34 -134.67
N GLU A 245 -50.95 128.92 -133.97
CA GLU A 245 -50.55 130.33 -134.12
C GLU A 245 -49.98 130.64 -135.53
N LEU A 246 -49.38 129.64 -136.19
CA LEU A 246 -48.83 129.74 -137.55
C LEU A 246 -49.91 129.68 -138.66
N ALA A 247 -51.11 129.17 -138.36
CA ALA A 247 -52.21 129.08 -139.31
C ALA A 247 -52.99 130.41 -139.38
N ASP A 248 -53.28 131.01 -138.24
CA ASP A 248 -54.06 132.26 -138.14
C ASP A 248 -53.33 133.46 -138.77
N THR A 249 -52.01 133.49 -138.68
CA THR A 249 -51.17 134.57 -139.22
C THR A 249 -50.96 134.48 -140.75
N LYS A 250 -51.15 133.30 -141.36
CA LYS A 250 -51.09 133.12 -142.83
C LYS A 250 -52.40 133.47 -143.53
N GLN A 251 -53.54 133.30 -142.85
CA GLN A 251 -54.87 133.54 -143.41
C GLN A 251 -55.22 135.05 -143.49
N GLN A 252 -54.62 135.89 -142.64
CA GLN A 252 -54.90 137.33 -142.60
C GLN A 252 -54.10 138.16 -143.63
N ILE A 253 -53.10 137.58 -144.31
CA ILE A 253 -52.17 138.31 -145.18
C ILE A 253 -52.50 138.16 -146.69
N GLN A 254 -53.35 137.21 -147.09
CA GLN A 254 -53.55 136.88 -148.51
C GLN A 254 -54.78 137.51 -149.21
N GLU A 255 -55.66 138.23 -148.52
CA GLU A 255 -56.96 138.63 -149.11
C GLU A 255 -57.31 140.11 -148.91
N GLY A 256 -57.09 140.93 -149.95
CA GLY A 256 -57.60 142.29 -150.09
C GLY A 256 -58.09 142.57 -151.52
N ASP A 257 -59.35 143.03 -151.63
CA ASP A 257 -60.08 143.54 -152.83
C ASP A 257 -61.07 142.61 -153.60
N TYR A 258 -61.74 141.74 -152.85
CA TYR A 258 -63.20 141.57 -152.62
C TYR A 258 -64.37 141.84 -153.61
N ARG A 259 -64.29 142.37 -154.84
CA ARG A 259 -65.57 142.57 -155.62
C ARG A 259 -65.62 142.21 -157.10
N ARG A 260 -64.50 141.91 -157.78
CA ARG A 260 -64.51 141.63 -159.22
C ARG A 260 -64.37 140.16 -159.62
N ASP A 261 -63.90 139.29 -158.73
CA ASP A 261 -63.86 137.83 -158.92
C ASP A 261 -65.15 137.11 -158.48
N ASN A 262 -66.15 137.86 -158.02
CA ASN A 262 -67.27 137.31 -157.24
C ASN A 262 -68.32 136.51 -158.04
N TYR A 263 -68.23 136.44 -159.37
CA TYR A 263 -69.16 135.62 -160.17
C TYR A 263 -68.59 134.24 -160.53
N PRO A 264 -67.31 134.11 -160.94
CA PRO A 264 -66.61 132.82 -160.91
C PRO A 264 -66.48 132.25 -159.50
N ASN A 265 -66.33 133.09 -158.47
CA ASN A 265 -66.29 132.65 -157.08
C ASN A 265 -67.64 132.14 -156.60
N LEU A 266 -68.78 132.77 -156.87
CA LEU A 266 -70.09 132.19 -156.52
C LEU A 266 -70.34 130.80 -157.14
N LYS A 267 -69.83 130.55 -158.36
CA LYS A 267 -69.91 129.22 -158.99
C LYS A 267 -68.90 128.22 -158.41
N ARG A 268 -67.66 128.66 -158.15
CA ARG A 268 -66.63 127.86 -157.47
C ARG A 268 -66.98 127.59 -156.02
N GLU A 269 -67.65 128.50 -155.33
CA GLU A 269 -68.16 128.39 -153.97
C GLU A 269 -69.32 127.40 -153.93
N ARG A 270 -70.26 127.46 -154.88
CA ARG A 270 -71.27 126.41 -155.01
C ARG A 270 -70.62 125.03 -155.25
N ASP A 271 -69.68 124.94 -156.18
CA ASP A 271 -69.00 123.67 -156.48
C ASP A 271 -68.08 123.20 -155.34
N SER A 272 -67.46 124.12 -154.59
CA SER A 272 -66.66 123.82 -153.41
C SER A 272 -67.55 123.42 -152.24
N TYR A 273 -68.69 124.07 -152.03
CA TYR A 273 -69.67 123.67 -151.03
C TYR A 273 -70.29 122.30 -151.39
N GLU A 274 -70.55 121.99 -152.65
CA GLU A 274 -70.95 120.64 -153.05
C GLU A 274 -69.84 119.60 -152.82
N ALA A 275 -68.57 119.96 -153.05
CA ALA A 275 -67.42 119.10 -152.75
C ALA A 275 -67.22 118.92 -151.23
N GLU A 276 -67.33 119.98 -150.45
CA GLU A 276 -67.26 120.00 -148.99
C GLU A 276 -68.44 119.23 -148.39
N VAL A 277 -69.66 119.34 -148.91
CA VAL A 277 -70.79 118.51 -148.47
C VAL A 277 -70.53 117.04 -148.77
N LYS A 278 -69.98 116.71 -149.95
CA LYS A 278 -69.58 115.32 -150.26
C LYS A 278 -68.46 114.83 -149.35
N GLU A 279 -67.49 115.68 -149.03
CA GLU A 279 -66.36 115.33 -148.17
C GLU A 279 -66.77 115.23 -146.70
N LEU A 280 -67.61 116.13 -146.20
CA LEU A 280 -68.21 116.07 -144.87
C LEU A 280 -69.11 114.84 -144.75
N ARG A 281 -69.89 114.48 -145.79
CA ARG A 281 -70.64 113.21 -145.80
C ARG A 281 -69.70 112.01 -145.72
N LYS A 282 -68.60 111.99 -146.48
CA LYS A 282 -67.59 110.93 -146.36
C LYS A 282 -66.95 110.89 -144.98
N ARG A 283 -66.62 112.04 -144.38
CA ARG A 283 -66.06 112.12 -143.02
C ARG A 283 -67.05 111.64 -141.97
N LEU A 284 -68.33 112.00 -142.13
CA LEU A 284 -69.41 111.56 -141.24
C LEU A 284 -69.65 110.06 -141.39
N GLU A 285 -69.63 109.51 -142.60
CA GLU A 285 -69.63 108.06 -142.85
C GLU A 285 -68.42 107.37 -142.21
N THR A 286 -67.20 107.92 -142.34
CA THR A 286 -66.03 107.35 -141.66
C THR A 286 -66.13 107.42 -140.14
N LEU A 287 -66.65 108.52 -139.60
CA LEU A 287 -66.87 108.69 -138.17
C LEU A 287 -67.92 107.71 -137.66
N ASP A 288 -69.03 107.54 -138.37
CA ASP A 288 -70.06 106.56 -138.06
C ASP A 288 -69.50 105.14 -138.08
N LEU A 289 -68.66 104.79 -139.07
CA LEU A 289 -67.96 103.50 -139.11
C LEU A 289 -67.03 103.32 -137.90
N THR A 290 -66.26 104.35 -137.51
CA THR A 290 -65.39 104.29 -136.33
C THR A 290 -66.19 104.21 -135.03
N HIS A 291 -67.31 104.92 -134.92
CA HIS A 291 -68.20 104.88 -133.77
C HIS A 291 -68.83 103.49 -133.64
N ILE A 292 -69.30 102.91 -134.75
CA ILE A 292 -69.80 101.52 -134.77
C ILE A 292 -68.70 100.54 -134.34
N ALA A 293 -67.45 100.72 -134.79
CA ALA A 293 -66.33 99.89 -134.37
C ALA A 293 -66.04 100.00 -132.87
N GLN A 294 -65.93 101.22 -132.34
CA GLN A 294 -65.71 101.47 -130.90
C GLN A 294 -66.87 100.96 -130.03
N THR A 295 -68.11 101.07 -130.53
CA THR A 295 -69.28 100.53 -129.81
C THR A 295 -69.19 99.01 -129.72
N ARG A 296 -68.75 98.34 -130.80
CA ARG A 296 -68.52 96.88 -130.79
C ARG A 296 -67.40 96.47 -129.84
N GLU A 297 -66.30 97.21 -129.80
CA GLU A 297 -65.19 96.96 -128.86
C GLU A 297 -65.61 97.17 -127.40
N ARG A 298 -66.37 98.25 -127.13
CA ARG A 298 -66.95 98.47 -125.80
C ARG A 298 -67.88 97.33 -125.40
N ASP A 299 -68.71 96.86 -126.33
CA ASP A 299 -69.63 95.75 -126.07
C ASP A 299 -68.89 94.42 -125.91
N SER A 300 -67.78 94.18 -126.60
CA SER A 300 -66.93 93.00 -126.37
C SER A 300 -66.23 93.05 -125.02
N LEU A 301 -65.64 94.20 -124.66
CA LEU A 301 -65.02 94.40 -123.34
C LEU A 301 -66.06 94.28 -122.20
N SER A 302 -67.28 94.80 -122.40
CA SER A 302 -68.38 94.64 -121.45
C SER A 302 -68.74 93.17 -121.24
N LYS A 303 -68.78 92.37 -122.31
CA LYS A 303 -68.97 90.91 -122.22
C LYS A 303 -67.81 90.23 -121.50
N GLU A 304 -66.57 90.61 -121.79
CA GLU A 304 -65.38 90.07 -121.10
C GLU A 304 -65.40 90.39 -119.60
N VAL A 305 -65.71 91.64 -119.22
CA VAL A 305 -65.88 92.04 -117.83
C VAL A 305 -66.98 91.22 -117.16
N ALA A 306 -68.11 91.00 -117.83
CA ALA A 306 -69.18 90.14 -117.29
C ALA A 306 -68.72 88.68 -117.11
N THR A 307 -67.93 88.12 -118.05
CA THR A 307 -67.36 86.76 -117.90
C THR A 307 -66.35 86.67 -116.76
N LEU A 308 -65.49 87.67 -116.59
CA LEU A 308 -64.52 87.73 -115.50
C LEU A 308 -65.24 87.88 -114.15
N GLN A 309 -66.27 88.73 -114.07
CA GLN A 309 -67.12 88.84 -112.88
C GLN A 309 -67.76 87.48 -112.53
N GLN A 310 -68.30 86.77 -113.51
CA GLN A 310 -68.81 85.41 -113.29
C GLN A 310 -67.72 84.46 -112.78
N SER A 311 -66.51 84.48 -113.35
CA SER A 311 -65.40 83.64 -112.87
C SER A 311 -64.98 83.96 -111.43
N VAL A 312 -64.95 85.24 -111.05
CA VAL A 312 -64.64 85.67 -109.68
C VAL A 312 -65.71 85.18 -108.72
N THR A 313 -66.99 85.26 -109.11
CA THR A 313 -68.07 84.72 -108.26
C THR A 313 -68.00 83.21 -108.07
N LEU A 314 -67.57 82.45 -109.09
CA LEU A 314 -67.36 81.01 -108.96
C LEU A 314 -66.16 80.70 -108.04
N LEU A 315 -65.02 81.36 -108.26
CA LEU A 315 -63.84 81.19 -107.41
C LEU A 315 -64.12 81.57 -105.94
N GLN A 316 -64.95 82.58 -105.71
CA GLN A 316 -65.36 82.94 -104.35
C GLN A 316 -66.20 81.83 -103.69
N LYS A 317 -67.11 81.20 -104.45
CA LYS A 317 -67.86 80.03 -103.95
C LYS A 317 -66.95 78.84 -103.67
N ASP A 318 -65.96 78.57 -104.52
CA ASP A 318 -64.98 77.50 -104.32
C ASP A 318 -64.12 77.77 -103.09
N LYS A 319 -63.67 79.01 -102.90
CA LYS A 319 -62.95 79.44 -101.70
C LYS A 319 -63.80 79.22 -100.44
N ASP A 320 -65.06 79.61 -100.46
CA ASP A 320 -65.96 79.43 -99.32
C ASP A 320 -66.23 77.94 -99.03
N TYR A 321 -66.36 77.11 -100.08
CA TYR A 321 -66.49 75.67 -99.95
C TYR A 321 -65.24 75.04 -99.31
N LEU A 322 -64.06 75.34 -99.85
CA LEU A 322 -62.78 74.84 -99.32
C LEU A 322 -62.55 75.33 -97.88
N HIS A 323 -62.94 76.56 -97.57
CA HIS A 323 -62.84 77.10 -96.21
C HIS A 323 -63.73 76.33 -95.22
N ARG A 324 -64.99 76.03 -95.60
CA ARG A 324 -65.88 75.19 -94.78
C ARG A 324 -65.30 73.79 -94.59
N GLN A 325 -64.80 73.16 -95.66
CA GLN A 325 -64.18 71.84 -95.58
C GLN A 325 -62.95 71.85 -94.66
N ASN A 326 -62.11 72.87 -94.75
CA ASN A 326 -60.94 73.02 -93.88
C ASN A 326 -61.34 73.21 -92.40
N MET A 327 -62.39 74.00 -92.15
CA MET A 327 -62.95 74.17 -90.80
C MET A 327 -63.49 72.84 -90.24
N GLU A 328 -64.24 72.06 -91.04
CA GLU A 328 -64.73 70.74 -90.65
C GLU A 328 -63.59 69.77 -90.35
N LEU A 329 -62.55 69.74 -91.18
CA LEU A 329 -61.37 68.92 -90.95
C LEU A 329 -60.62 69.37 -89.69
N SER A 330 -60.49 70.67 -89.46
CA SER A 330 -59.84 71.21 -88.25
C SER A 330 -60.59 70.80 -86.98
N VAL A 331 -61.93 70.85 -86.98
CA VAL A 331 -62.74 70.36 -85.85
C VAL A 331 -62.60 68.85 -85.66
N ARG A 332 -62.55 68.06 -86.74
CA ARG A 332 -62.31 66.61 -86.64
C ARG A 332 -60.92 66.30 -86.08
N CYS A 333 -59.88 67.01 -86.54
CA CYS A 333 -58.53 66.88 -85.99
C CYS A 333 -58.51 67.19 -84.49
N ALA A 334 -59.10 68.31 -84.06
CA ALA A 334 -59.18 68.66 -82.65
C ALA A 334 -59.92 67.58 -81.83
N HIS A 335 -60.99 66.99 -82.37
CA HIS A 335 -61.71 65.92 -81.68
C HIS A 335 -60.91 64.63 -81.54
N GLU A 336 -60.15 64.25 -82.57
CA GLU A 336 -59.28 63.08 -82.51
C GLU A 336 -58.05 63.33 -81.62
N GLU A 337 -57.54 64.56 -81.56
CA GLU A 337 -56.50 64.99 -80.62
C GLU A 337 -56.99 64.86 -79.16
N ASP A 338 -58.15 65.43 -78.83
CA ASP A 338 -58.80 65.28 -77.53
C ASP A 338 -59.00 63.81 -77.15
N ARG A 339 -59.40 62.98 -78.12
CA ARG A 339 -59.59 61.54 -77.91
C ARG A 339 -58.27 60.83 -77.65
N LEU A 340 -57.21 61.18 -78.38
CA LEU A 340 -55.86 60.66 -78.17
C LEU A 340 -55.34 61.04 -76.79
N GLU A 341 -55.50 62.29 -76.36
CA GLU A 341 -55.10 62.75 -75.03
C GLU A 341 -55.82 61.97 -73.92
N ARG A 342 -57.15 61.77 -74.03
CA ARG A 342 -57.92 60.97 -73.07
C ARG A 342 -57.43 59.52 -73.02
N LEU A 343 -57.16 58.91 -74.18
CA LEU A 343 -56.63 57.54 -74.26
C LEU A 343 -55.21 57.45 -73.68
N GLN A 344 -54.37 58.47 -73.87
CA GLN A 344 -53.04 58.54 -73.27
C GLN A 344 -53.12 58.62 -71.75
N VAL A 345 -53.99 59.47 -71.20
CA VAL A 345 -54.22 59.55 -69.74
C VAL A 345 -54.70 58.21 -69.19
N GLN A 346 -55.69 57.57 -69.84
CA GLN A 346 -56.16 56.23 -69.43
C GLN A 346 -55.05 55.17 -69.49
N LEU A 347 -54.19 55.24 -70.50
CA LEU A 347 -53.03 54.34 -70.61
C LEU A 347 -52.03 54.58 -69.47
N GLU A 348 -51.77 55.82 -69.09
CA GLU A 348 -50.89 56.13 -67.96
C GLU A 348 -51.49 55.69 -66.62
N ASP A 349 -52.77 55.94 -66.40
CA ASP A 349 -53.46 55.53 -65.17
C ASP A 349 -53.50 54.00 -65.02
N THR A 350 -53.74 53.28 -66.13
CA THR A 350 -53.67 51.80 -66.11
C THR A 350 -52.26 51.28 -65.89
N LYS A 351 -51.22 51.94 -66.42
CA LYS A 351 -49.82 51.61 -66.12
C LYS A 351 -49.50 51.83 -64.64
N LYS A 352 -49.89 52.96 -64.07
CA LYS A 352 -49.71 53.28 -62.64
C LYS A 352 -50.44 52.27 -61.75
N ALA A 353 -51.71 51.98 -62.03
CA ALA A 353 -52.47 51.00 -61.27
C ALA A 353 -51.85 49.59 -61.32
N ARG A 354 -51.28 49.20 -62.48
CA ARG A 354 -50.55 47.95 -62.63
C ARG A 354 -49.26 47.95 -61.80
N GLU A 355 -48.50 49.04 -61.81
CA GLU A 355 -47.28 49.19 -61.02
C GLU A 355 -47.59 49.13 -59.52
N GLU A 356 -48.59 49.85 -59.04
CA GLU A 356 -49.04 49.80 -57.64
C GLU A 356 -49.49 48.38 -57.22
N ALA A 357 -50.19 47.66 -58.09
CA ALA A 357 -50.59 46.28 -57.83
C ALA A 357 -49.37 45.35 -57.73
N TYR A 358 -48.38 45.53 -58.60
CA TYR A 358 -47.13 44.79 -58.55
C TYR A 358 -46.33 45.11 -57.29
N GLU A 359 -46.24 46.37 -56.88
CA GLU A 359 -45.57 46.78 -55.64
C GLU A 359 -46.24 46.15 -54.42
N LYS A 360 -47.58 46.16 -54.34
CA LYS A 360 -48.32 45.49 -53.27
C LYS A 360 -48.09 43.98 -53.26
N TYR A 361 -48.03 43.36 -54.44
CA TYR A 361 -47.73 41.93 -54.56
C TYR A 361 -46.30 41.62 -54.09
N VAL A 362 -45.30 42.39 -54.53
CA VAL A 362 -43.91 42.20 -54.12
C VAL A 362 -43.75 42.41 -52.62
N ALA A 363 -44.32 43.49 -52.08
CA ALA A 363 -44.28 43.78 -50.64
C ALA A 363 -44.92 42.66 -49.81
N SER A 364 -46.09 42.15 -50.22
CA SER A 364 -46.73 41.03 -49.51
C SER A 364 -45.94 39.73 -49.62
N ARG A 365 -45.41 39.40 -50.80
CA ARG A 365 -44.53 38.24 -51.01
C ARG A 365 -43.29 38.32 -50.13
N ASP A 366 -42.63 39.47 -50.10
CA ASP A 366 -41.40 39.67 -49.33
C ASP A 366 -41.68 39.68 -47.82
N HIS A 367 -42.83 40.22 -47.39
CA HIS A 367 -43.29 40.12 -46.02
C HIS A 367 -43.49 38.67 -45.58
N TYR A 368 -44.26 37.86 -46.33
CA TYR A 368 -44.45 36.45 -46.01
C TYR A 368 -43.14 35.66 -46.04
N LYS A 369 -42.28 35.90 -47.03
CA LYS A 369 -40.94 35.29 -47.09
C LYS A 369 -40.15 35.60 -45.81
N SER A 370 -40.11 36.86 -45.40
CA SER A 370 -39.42 37.28 -44.18
C SER A 370 -40.02 36.64 -42.92
N GLU A 371 -41.35 36.54 -42.81
CA GLU A 371 -42.01 35.85 -41.70
C GLU A 371 -41.66 34.37 -41.64
N TYR A 372 -41.70 33.66 -42.77
CA TYR A 372 -41.33 32.25 -42.83
C TYR A 372 -39.85 32.03 -42.48
N GLU A 373 -38.95 32.86 -43.02
CA GLU A 373 -37.54 32.79 -42.66
C GLU A 373 -37.31 33.11 -41.18
N THR A 374 -38.08 34.04 -40.61
CA THR A 374 -37.97 34.40 -39.19
C THR A 374 -38.48 33.27 -38.30
N LYS A 375 -39.63 32.67 -38.61
CA LYS A 375 -40.14 31.48 -37.92
C LYS A 375 -39.15 30.32 -38.01
N LEU A 376 -38.59 30.07 -39.19
CA LEU A 376 -37.59 29.01 -39.37
C LEU A 376 -36.32 29.30 -38.56
N ARG A 377 -35.85 30.55 -38.54
CA ARG A 377 -34.71 30.97 -37.71
C ARG A 377 -35.01 30.76 -36.22
N GLU A 378 -36.19 31.16 -35.75
CA GLU A 378 -36.63 30.98 -34.37
C GLU A 378 -36.75 29.49 -33.98
N GLU A 379 -37.30 28.65 -34.85
CA GLU A 379 -37.39 27.20 -34.63
C GLU A 379 -36.01 26.55 -34.55
N LEU A 380 -35.09 26.93 -35.45
CA LEU A 380 -33.70 26.46 -35.41
C LEU A 380 -32.99 26.90 -34.13
N GLU A 381 -33.16 28.15 -33.70
CA GLU A 381 -32.61 28.65 -32.44
C GLU A 381 -33.24 27.95 -31.23
N ASN A 382 -34.55 27.70 -31.24
CA ASN A 382 -35.22 26.96 -30.18
C ASN A 382 -34.70 25.51 -30.08
N ILE A 383 -34.45 24.84 -31.21
CA ILE A 383 -33.86 23.49 -31.23
C ILE A 383 -32.42 23.54 -30.71
N ARG A 384 -31.60 24.51 -31.16
CA ARG A 384 -30.23 24.72 -30.65
C ARG A 384 -30.21 24.95 -29.14
N LEU A 385 -31.12 25.78 -28.64
CA LEU A 385 -31.17 26.14 -27.23
C LEU A 385 -31.63 24.94 -26.38
N LYS A 386 -32.69 24.22 -26.79
CA LYS A 386 -33.13 22.98 -26.12
C LYS A 386 -32.06 21.90 -26.11
N THR A 387 -31.41 21.66 -27.26
CA THR A 387 -30.32 20.68 -27.33
C THR A 387 -29.12 21.08 -26.47
N SER A 388 -28.76 22.38 -26.41
CA SER A 388 -27.72 22.85 -25.48
C SER A 388 -28.10 22.64 -24.02
N GLN A 389 -29.36 22.92 -23.65
CA GLN A 389 -29.86 22.71 -22.30
C GLN A 389 -29.89 21.22 -21.92
N GLU A 390 -30.28 20.34 -22.84
CA GLU A 390 -30.22 18.89 -22.65
C GLU A 390 -28.79 18.40 -22.46
N ILE A 391 -27.84 18.89 -23.27
CA ILE A 391 -26.42 18.59 -23.11
C ILE A 391 -25.91 19.06 -21.74
N ASP A 392 -26.21 20.29 -21.34
CA ASP A 392 -25.78 20.84 -20.05
C ASP A 392 -26.40 20.07 -18.88
N ASN A 393 -27.67 19.66 -19.00
CA ASN A 393 -28.34 18.84 -18.01
C ASN A 393 -27.72 17.44 -17.92
N LEU A 394 -27.40 16.80 -19.05
CA LEU A 394 -26.68 15.52 -19.07
C LEU A 394 -25.28 15.62 -18.47
N GLN A 395 -24.56 16.71 -18.77
CA GLN A 395 -23.25 16.96 -18.17
C GLN A 395 -23.37 17.17 -16.65
N ARG A 396 -24.37 17.93 -16.19
CA ARG A 396 -24.61 18.16 -14.77
C ARG A 396 -24.99 16.88 -14.05
N THR A 397 -25.95 16.11 -14.57
CA THR A 397 -26.35 14.83 -13.97
C THR A 397 -25.22 13.82 -13.96
N SER A 398 -24.42 13.74 -15.04
CA SER A 398 -23.23 12.89 -15.09
C SER A 398 -22.19 13.29 -14.04
N ARG A 399 -21.89 14.59 -13.90
CA ARG A 399 -20.99 15.09 -12.84
C ARG A 399 -21.51 14.76 -11.45
N GLU A 400 -22.79 15.01 -11.18
CA GLU A 400 -23.40 14.68 -9.87
C GLU A 400 -23.35 13.18 -9.57
N MET A 401 -23.57 12.32 -10.58
CA MET A 401 -23.45 10.87 -10.41
C MET A 401 -22.01 10.48 -10.07
N TYR A 402 -21.02 11.00 -10.79
CA TYR A 402 -19.61 10.75 -10.47
C TYR A 402 -19.22 11.30 -9.09
N GLU A 403 -19.74 12.45 -8.68
CA GLU A 403 -19.48 13.01 -7.35
C GLU A 403 -20.15 12.20 -6.23
N ARG A 404 -21.34 11.64 -6.47
CA ARG A 404 -21.99 10.70 -5.53
C ARG A 404 -21.18 9.41 -5.43
N GLU A 405 -20.79 8.82 -6.54
CA GLU A 405 -19.98 7.60 -6.57
C GLU A 405 -18.62 7.81 -5.89
N ASN A 406 -17.94 8.93 -6.17
CA ASN A 406 -16.68 9.27 -5.48
C ASN A 406 -16.87 9.46 -3.98
N ARG A 407 -17.99 10.02 -3.52
CA ARG A 407 -18.30 10.10 -2.08
C ARG A 407 -18.53 8.71 -1.49
N ASN A 408 -19.34 7.87 -2.13
CA ASN A 408 -19.57 6.51 -1.69
C ASN A 408 -18.28 5.68 -1.61
N LEU A 409 -17.39 5.80 -2.61
CA LEU A 409 -16.09 5.12 -2.61
C LEU A 409 -15.17 5.62 -1.49
N ARG A 410 -15.18 6.92 -1.18
CA ARG A 410 -14.42 7.48 -0.05
C ARG A 410 -14.97 6.99 1.28
N GLU A 411 -16.29 7.00 1.46
CA GLU A 411 -16.95 6.48 2.66
C GLU A 411 -16.69 4.98 2.85
N ALA A 412 -16.78 4.18 1.78
CA ALA A 412 -16.46 2.76 1.81
C ALA A 412 -14.99 2.51 2.17
N ARG A 413 -14.05 3.29 1.60
CA ARG A 413 -12.63 3.24 1.98
C ARG A 413 -12.45 3.59 3.45
N ASP A 414 -13.07 4.66 3.94
CA ASP A 414 -12.92 5.10 5.33
C ASP A 414 -13.50 4.05 6.30
N ASN A 415 -14.63 3.42 5.95
CA ASN A 415 -15.18 2.30 6.71
C ASN A 415 -14.24 1.09 6.74
N ALA A 416 -13.65 0.71 5.60
CA ALA A 416 -12.69 -0.38 5.53
C ALA A 416 -11.41 -0.08 6.34
N VAL A 417 -10.95 1.17 6.35
CA VAL A 417 -9.82 1.60 7.18
C VAL A 417 -10.18 1.52 8.67
N LEU A 418 -11.36 1.98 9.07
CA LEU A 418 -11.83 1.87 10.45
C LEU A 418 -11.96 0.42 10.91
N GLU A 419 -12.47 -0.47 10.04
CA GLU A 419 -12.57 -1.89 10.33
C GLU A 419 -11.17 -2.53 10.46
N LYS A 420 -10.26 -2.23 9.55
CA LYS A 420 -8.86 -2.64 9.65
C LYS A 420 -8.25 -2.20 10.98
N ASP A 421 -8.42 -0.94 11.36
CA ASP A 421 -7.86 -0.42 12.61
C ASP A 421 -8.44 -1.12 13.85
N ARG A 422 -9.73 -1.47 13.83
CA ARG A 422 -10.37 -2.29 14.87
C ARG A 422 -9.76 -3.69 14.93
N SER A 423 -9.59 -4.35 13.78
CA SER A 423 -8.99 -5.68 13.70
C SER A 423 -7.54 -5.68 14.18
N VAL A 424 -6.75 -4.68 13.78
CA VAL A 424 -5.36 -4.51 14.25
C VAL A 424 -5.31 -4.23 15.76
N ALA A 425 -6.25 -3.47 16.31
CA ALA A 425 -6.34 -3.27 17.76
C ALA A 425 -6.66 -4.59 18.49
N ALA A 426 -7.61 -5.37 17.97
CA ALA A 426 -7.94 -6.69 18.52
C ALA A 426 -6.75 -7.67 18.44
N GLU A 427 -6.00 -7.66 17.34
CA GLU A 427 -4.77 -8.45 17.18
C GLU A 427 -3.69 -8.04 18.20
N ARG A 428 -3.49 -6.74 18.42
CA ARG A 428 -2.56 -6.28 19.47
C ARG A 428 -3.00 -6.72 20.86
N ASP A 429 -4.30 -6.67 21.15
CA ASP A 429 -4.84 -7.13 22.42
C ASP A 429 -4.63 -8.64 22.60
N THR A 430 -4.92 -9.45 21.59
CA THR A 430 -4.68 -10.91 21.64
C THR A 430 -3.20 -11.24 21.74
N GLN A 431 -2.33 -10.53 21.01
CA GLN A 431 -0.88 -10.68 21.12
C GLN A 431 -0.41 -10.35 22.53
N SER A 432 -0.90 -9.26 23.13
CA SER A 432 -0.53 -8.90 24.51
C SER A 432 -0.96 -9.98 25.53
N ARG A 433 -2.12 -10.62 25.32
CA ARG A 433 -2.59 -11.73 26.16
C ARG A 433 -1.74 -12.97 25.95
N TYR A 434 -1.34 -13.25 24.72
CA TYR A 434 -0.44 -14.35 24.40
C TYR A 434 0.93 -14.15 25.06
N ASP A 435 1.49 -12.95 24.99
CA ASP A 435 2.77 -12.60 25.62
C ASP A 435 2.68 -12.74 27.16
N GLN A 436 1.58 -12.30 27.78
CA GLN A 436 1.31 -12.52 29.20
C GLN A 436 1.25 -14.01 29.55
N LEU A 437 0.57 -14.83 28.73
CA LEU A 437 0.46 -16.26 28.96
C LEU A 437 1.81 -16.96 28.80
N LEU A 438 2.64 -16.55 27.83
CA LEU A 438 4.00 -17.03 27.66
C LEU A 438 4.86 -16.70 28.87
N GLU A 439 4.73 -15.50 29.43
CA GLU A 439 5.48 -15.09 30.62
C GLU A 439 5.05 -15.90 31.85
N GLN A 440 3.74 -16.12 32.03
CA GLN A 440 3.23 -17.03 33.07
C GLN A 440 3.73 -18.47 32.88
N PHE A 441 3.74 -18.97 31.65
CA PHE A 441 4.27 -20.30 31.35
C PHE A 441 5.75 -20.41 31.69
N ARG A 442 6.56 -19.41 31.32
CA ARG A 442 7.99 -19.36 31.68
C ARG A 442 8.20 -19.31 33.19
N GLN A 443 7.39 -18.54 33.92
CA GLN A 443 7.45 -18.50 35.39
C GLN A 443 7.10 -19.85 36.02
N LEU A 444 6.04 -20.50 35.53
CA LEU A 444 5.68 -21.85 35.96
C LEU A 444 6.79 -22.86 35.66
N GLN A 445 7.37 -22.79 34.46
CA GLN A 445 8.48 -23.66 34.06
C GLN A 445 9.70 -23.48 34.99
N LEU A 446 10.10 -22.23 35.27
CA LEU A 446 11.16 -21.93 36.22
C LEU A 446 10.84 -22.47 37.63
N GLY A 447 9.59 -22.31 38.08
CA GLY A 447 9.12 -22.84 39.36
C GLY A 447 9.14 -24.38 39.42
N THR A 448 8.77 -25.05 38.32
CA THR A 448 8.86 -26.51 38.23
C THR A 448 10.31 -26.97 38.18
N ASP A 449 11.18 -26.29 37.43
CA ASP A 449 12.61 -26.62 37.35
C ASP A 449 13.29 -26.45 38.71
N SER A 450 12.99 -25.37 39.43
CA SER A 450 13.48 -25.19 40.81
C SER A 450 12.97 -26.29 41.73
N ARG A 451 11.70 -26.69 41.60
CA ARG A 451 11.11 -27.77 42.42
C ARG A 451 11.73 -29.12 42.11
N VAL A 452 12.00 -29.42 40.84
CA VAL A 452 12.69 -30.63 40.40
C VAL A 452 14.14 -30.63 40.93
N ALA A 453 14.84 -29.49 40.88
CA ALA A 453 16.18 -29.38 41.44
C ALA A 453 16.20 -29.59 42.96
N GLU A 454 15.24 -29.00 43.69
CA GLU A 454 15.05 -29.23 45.13
C GLU A 454 14.82 -30.71 45.44
N LEU A 455 13.86 -31.36 44.76
CA LEU A 455 13.54 -32.77 44.95
C LEU A 455 14.72 -33.68 44.57
N SER A 456 15.46 -33.35 43.50
CA SER A 456 16.67 -34.08 43.11
C SER A 456 17.75 -33.98 44.18
N ASN A 457 17.96 -32.80 44.75
CA ASN A 457 18.91 -32.61 45.85
C ASN A 457 18.47 -33.33 47.13
N GLN A 458 17.17 -33.31 47.46
CA GLN A 458 16.62 -34.09 48.57
C GLN A 458 16.82 -35.58 48.36
N ALA A 459 16.55 -36.09 47.16
CA ALA A 459 16.76 -37.50 46.83
C ALA A 459 18.24 -37.89 46.96
N LYS A 460 19.18 -37.04 46.53
CA LYS A 460 20.62 -37.25 46.72
C LYS A 460 21.02 -37.25 48.20
N LEU A 461 20.46 -36.34 49.00
CA LEU A 461 20.71 -36.33 50.44
C LEU A 461 20.21 -37.62 51.10
N HIS A 462 18.98 -38.03 50.79
CA HIS A 462 18.43 -39.29 51.31
C HIS A 462 19.20 -40.51 50.82
N SER A 463 19.73 -40.52 49.59
CA SER A 463 20.59 -41.62 49.13
C SER A 463 21.89 -41.66 49.94
N PHE A 464 22.54 -40.51 50.21
CA PHE A 464 23.73 -40.47 51.08
C PHE A 464 23.42 -40.87 52.53
N GLU A 465 22.27 -40.49 53.07
CA GLU A 465 21.83 -40.93 54.40
C GLU A 465 21.57 -42.43 54.44
N ALA A 466 20.96 -42.99 53.40
CA ALA A 466 20.72 -44.42 53.25
C ALA A 466 22.04 -45.20 53.12
N GLU A 467 23.00 -44.72 52.31
CA GLU A 467 24.34 -45.30 52.21
C GLU A 467 25.07 -45.26 53.56
N ARG A 468 25.02 -44.13 54.28
CA ARG A 468 25.58 -44.01 55.62
C ARG A 468 24.93 -44.99 56.59
N ALA A 469 23.60 -45.09 56.60
CA ALA A 469 22.87 -46.04 57.44
C ALA A 469 23.21 -47.49 57.07
N HIS A 470 23.39 -47.79 55.78
CA HIS A 470 23.81 -49.10 55.30
C HIS A 470 25.22 -49.45 55.80
N MET A 471 26.18 -48.52 55.72
CA MET A 471 27.53 -48.75 56.25
C MET A 471 27.50 -49.01 57.76
N VAL A 472 26.76 -48.21 58.53
CA VAL A 472 26.59 -48.44 59.98
C VAL A 472 25.93 -49.79 60.27
N LYS A 473 24.93 -50.18 59.47
CA LYS A 473 24.31 -51.50 59.57
C LYS A 473 25.32 -52.61 59.30
N GLU A 474 26.17 -52.49 58.29
CA GLU A 474 27.21 -53.49 58.00
C GLU A 474 28.26 -53.55 59.09
N GLU A 475 28.72 -52.42 59.61
CA GLU A 475 29.67 -52.34 60.73
C GLU A 475 29.09 -52.98 61.99
N THR A 476 27.84 -52.66 62.34
CA THR A 476 27.14 -53.26 63.49
C THR A 476 26.89 -54.75 63.29
N ALA A 477 26.57 -55.21 62.08
CA ALA A 477 26.46 -56.63 61.77
C ALA A 477 27.80 -57.37 61.89
N LYS A 478 28.91 -56.78 61.44
CA LYS A 478 30.27 -57.32 61.62
C LYS A 478 30.64 -57.40 63.09
N ALA A 479 30.40 -56.34 63.86
CA ALA A 479 30.64 -56.32 65.30
C ALA A 479 29.80 -57.37 66.04
N PHE A 480 28.52 -57.50 65.68
CA PHE A 480 27.64 -58.53 66.23
C PHE A 480 28.16 -59.94 65.93
N ALA A 481 28.57 -60.22 64.69
CA ALA A 481 29.16 -61.50 64.33
C ALA A 481 30.45 -61.80 65.12
N GLN A 482 31.31 -60.80 65.35
CA GLN A 482 32.50 -60.94 66.20
C GLN A 482 32.11 -61.27 67.64
N CYS A 483 31.18 -60.52 68.24
CA CYS A 483 30.65 -60.81 69.58
C CYS A 483 30.04 -62.21 69.66
N GLN A 484 29.32 -62.66 68.63
CA GLN A 484 28.76 -64.01 68.58
C GLN A 484 29.85 -65.08 68.61
N VAL A 485 30.90 -64.93 67.81
CA VAL A 485 32.07 -65.84 67.82
C VAL A 485 32.77 -65.83 69.19
N GLU A 486 32.89 -64.67 69.83
CA GLU A 486 33.44 -64.57 71.19
C GLU A 486 32.56 -65.28 72.22
N CYS A 487 31.24 -65.10 72.15
CA CYS A 487 30.29 -65.82 72.99
C CYS A 487 30.41 -67.33 72.80
N GLU A 488 30.46 -67.83 71.56
CA GLU A 488 30.67 -69.25 71.26
C GLU A 488 32.01 -69.76 71.82
N LYS A 489 33.08 -68.97 71.72
CA LYS A 489 34.38 -69.30 72.30
C LYS A 489 34.31 -69.41 73.82
N GLN A 490 33.65 -68.45 74.50
CA GLN A 490 33.46 -68.48 75.95
C GLN A 490 32.58 -69.65 76.37
N GLN A 491 31.53 -69.96 75.60
CA GLN A 491 30.66 -71.10 75.84
C GLN A 491 31.43 -72.43 75.74
N LYS A 492 32.24 -72.63 74.68
CA LYS A 492 33.13 -73.79 74.56
C LYS A 492 34.14 -73.87 75.71
N LYS A 493 34.71 -72.73 76.14
CA LYS A 493 35.62 -72.69 77.28
C LYS A 493 34.92 -73.11 78.57
N LEU A 494 33.68 -72.64 78.79
CA LEU A 494 32.85 -73.07 79.91
C LEU A 494 32.53 -74.57 79.84
N GLU A 495 32.20 -75.12 78.67
CA GLU A 495 31.96 -76.56 78.50
C GLU A 495 33.19 -77.39 78.88
N VAL A 496 34.38 -77.00 78.41
CA VAL A 496 35.65 -77.69 78.76
C VAL A 496 35.92 -77.59 80.25
N LEU A 497 35.83 -76.39 80.84
CA LEU A 497 36.02 -76.21 82.29
C LEU A 497 34.99 -77.00 83.11
N THR A 498 33.76 -77.10 82.62
CA THR A 498 32.71 -77.89 83.26
C THR A 498 33.03 -79.38 83.19
N GLN A 499 33.50 -79.88 82.03
CA GLN A 499 33.96 -81.26 81.88
C GLN A 499 35.17 -81.57 82.77
N GLU A 500 36.15 -80.67 82.84
CA GLU A 500 37.31 -80.80 83.73
C GLU A 500 36.90 -80.79 85.20
N PHE A 501 35.98 -79.89 85.58
CA PHE A 501 35.43 -79.83 86.94
C PHE A 501 34.73 -81.14 87.31
N TYR A 502 33.83 -81.66 86.46
CA TYR A 502 33.17 -82.93 86.70
C TYR A 502 34.15 -84.11 86.70
N GLY A 503 35.17 -84.09 85.83
CA GLY A 503 36.24 -85.09 85.81
C GLY A 503 37.02 -85.10 87.13
N LEU A 504 37.46 -83.93 87.59
CA LEU A 504 38.13 -83.75 88.88
C LEU A 504 37.25 -84.18 90.04
N GLN A 505 35.98 -83.76 90.06
CA GLN A 505 35.01 -84.17 91.07
C GLN A 505 34.91 -85.70 91.14
N THR A 506 34.69 -86.36 90.00
CA THR A 506 34.58 -87.82 89.91
C THR A 506 35.87 -88.52 90.38
N THR A 507 37.04 -88.01 90.02
CA THR A 507 38.32 -88.58 90.49
C THR A 507 38.53 -88.38 92.00
N SER A 508 38.10 -87.25 92.56
CA SER A 508 38.17 -87.00 94.00
C SER A 508 37.19 -87.90 94.77
N GLU A 509 35.97 -88.09 94.25
CA GLU A 509 34.95 -88.98 94.83
C GLU A 509 35.42 -90.44 94.82
N LYS A 510 36.03 -90.89 93.71
CA LYS A 510 36.68 -92.22 93.64
C LYS A 510 37.77 -92.38 94.71
N ARG A 511 38.65 -91.40 94.86
CA ARG A 511 39.73 -91.43 95.85
C ARG A 511 39.22 -91.40 97.29
N LEU A 512 38.15 -90.65 97.54
CA LEU A 512 37.43 -90.65 98.82
C LEU A 512 36.83 -92.03 99.12
N ALA A 513 36.17 -92.66 98.14
CA ALA A 513 35.59 -94.00 98.29
C ALA A 513 36.67 -95.07 98.52
N GLU A 514 37.80 -95.01 97.81
CA GLU A 514 38.94 -95.91 98.02
C GLU A 514 39.54 -95.77 99.43
N LEU A 515 39.75 -94.54 99.90
CA LEU A 515 40.23 -94.28 101.25
C LEU A 515 39.23 -94.73 102.33
N GLN A 516 37.93 -94.52 102.12
CA GLN A 516 36.89 -95.02 103.02
C GLN A 516 36.87 -96.55 103.08
N ALA A 517 37.03 -97.23 101.94
CA ALA A 517 37.11 -98.69 101.89
C ALA A 517 38.35 -99.23 102.63
N GLN A 518 39.52 -98.60 102.45
CA GLN A 518 40.73 -98.95 103.19
C GLN A 518 40.57 -98.75 104.70
N ASN A 519 39.94 -97.66 105.12
CA ASN A 519 39.66 -97.41 106.54
C ASN A 519 38.71 -98.45 107.13
N ALA A 520 37.67 -98.83 106.40
CA ALA A 520 36.74 -99.89 106.82
C ALA A 520 37.44 -101.24 106.96
N GLU A 521 38.36 -101.59 106.05
CA GLU A 521 39.14 -102.83 106.14
C GLU A 521 40.07 -102.84 107.37
N GLN A 522 40.75 -101.72 107.66
CA GLN A 522 41.61 -101.60 108.84
C GLN A 522 40.80 -101.65 110.15
N ALA A 523 39.63 -101.01 110.19
CA ALA A 523 38.73 -101.07 111.33
C ALA A 523 38.24 -102.51 111.61
N ALA A 524 37.88 -103.26 110.57
CA ALA A 524 37.47 -104.67 110.72
C ALA A 524 38.60 -105.57 111.26
N ARG A 525 39.86 -105.32 110.85
CA ARG A 525 41.01 -106.06 111.40
C ARG A 525 41.22 -105.78 112.89
N LEU A 526 41.10 -104.53 113.32
CA LEU A 526 41.23 -104.17 114.74
C LEU A 526 40.17 -104.86 115.60
N GLU A 527 38.91 -104.89 115.16
CA GLU A 527 37.82 -105.56 115.87
C GLU A 527 38.09 -107.06 116.08
N THR A 528 38.73 -107.73 115.12
CA THR A 528 39.10 -109.15 115.27
C THR A 528 40.22 -109.37 116.30
N TYR A 529 41.17 -108.44 116.43
CA TYR A 529 42.22 -108.53 117.45
C TYR A 529 41.69 -108.29 118.87
N GLU A 530 40.78 -107.33 119.03
CA GLU A 530 40.17 -107.01 120.33
C GLU A 530 39.38 -108.20 120.93
N LYS A 531 38.66 -108.97 120.09
CA LYS A 531 37.92 -110.17 120.55
C LYS A 531 38.85 -111.29 121.01
N LEU A 532 39.98 -111.49 120.32
CA LEU A 532 40.99 -112.49 120.68
C LEU A 532 41.69 -112.17 122.02
N GLU A 533 41.89 -110.89 122.34
CA GLU A 533 42.45 -110.49 123.64
C GLU A 533 41.50 -110.78 124.80
N GLN A 534 40.20 -110.51 124.64
CA GLN A 534 39.20 -110.76 125.70
C GLN A 534 39.07 -112.25 126.08
N GLU A 535 39.23 -113.16 125.11
CA GLU A 535 39.20 -114.61 125.36
C GLU A 535 40.46 -115.11 126.10
N LEU A 536 41.62 -114.49 125.85
CA LEU A 536 42.88 -114.85 126.50
C LEU A 536 42.93 -114.43 127.98
N ASP A 537 42.37 -113.27 128.32
CA ASP A 537 42.34 -112.78 129.71
C ASP A 537 41.51 -113.69 130.64
N GLN A 538 40.41 -114.27 130.15
CA GLN A 538 39.57 -115.18 130.94
C GLN A 538 40.28 -116.51 131.26
N VAL A 539 41.05 -117.05 130.31
CA VAL A 539 41.81 -118.31 130.49
C VAL A 539 42.96 -118.13 131.49
N THR A 540 43.57 -116.96 131.53
CA THR A 540 44.72 -116.68 132.42
C THR A 540 44.28 -116.53 133.89
N MET A 541 43.08 -116.01 134.16
CA MET A 541 42.52 -115.94 135.52
C MET A 541 42.16 -117.32 136.08
N GLN A 542 41.48 -118.19 135.31
CA GLN A 542 41.06 -119.51 135.79
C GLN A 542 42.24 -120.46 136.08
N ALA A 543 43.36 -120.31 135.37
CA ALA A 543 44.56 -121.11 135.61
C ALA A 543 45.38 -120.66 136.83
N ALA A 544 45.13 -119.46 137.37
CA ALA A 544 45.87 -118.93 138.51
C ALA A 544 45.32 -119.39 139.88
N GLU A 545 44.05 -119.79 139.96
CA GLU A 545 43.34 -120.10 141.22
C GLU A 545 43.38 -121.58 141.64
N SER A 546 43.75 -122.51 140.74
CA SER A 546 43.76 -123.94 141.06
C SER A 546 45.11 -124.40 141.62
N GLU A 547 45.11 -124.92 142.84
CA GLU A 547 46.31 -125.26 143.61
C GLU A 547 46.96 -126.61 143.21
N ASP A 548 46.28 -127.50 142.48
CA ASP A 548 46.90 -128.70 141.90
C ASP A 548 46.26 -129.06 140.53
N GLU A 549 47.10 -129.38 139.53
CA GLU A 549 46.77 -129.76 138.13
C GLU A 549 46.48 -128.63 137.09
N ALA A 550 47.30 -127.57 137.05
CA ALA A 550 47.23 -126.51 136.02
C ALA A 550 47.34 -126.99 134.56
N GLU A 551 47.95 -128.14 134.28
CA GLU A 551 48.09 -128.66 132.91
C GLU A 551 46.78 -129.22 132.35
N ARG A 552 45.83 -129.63 133.20
CA ARG A 552 44.57 -130.27 132.76
C ARG A 552 43.51 -129.25 132.35
N VAL A 553 43.46 -128.09 133.03
CA VAL A 553 42.57 -126.95 132.69
C VAL A 553 43.03 -126.23 131.41
N LEU A 554 44.34 -126.15 131.17
CA LEU A 554 44.88 -125.65 129.90
C LEU A 554 44.49 -126.57 128.72
N PHE A 555 44.41 -127.89 128.93
CA PHE A 555 44.07 -128.83 127.87
C PHE A 555 42.58 -128.83 127.49
N SER A 556 41.65 -128.61 128.44
CA SER A 556 40.21 -128.58 128.16
C SER A 556 39.77 -127.42 127.25
N TYR A 557 40.59 -126.38 127.10
CA TYR A 557 40.38 -125.28 126.15
C TYR A 557 41.06 -125.50 124.78
N GLY A 558 41.42 -126.74 124.45
CA GLY A 558 41.90 -127.09 123.10
C GLY A 558 43.31 -126.59 122.78
N TYR A 559 44.14 -126.33 123.80
CA TYR A 559 45.56 -125.97 123.64
C TYR A 559 46.39 -127.16 123.15
N GLY A 560 46.31 -127.43 121.85
CA GLY A 560 47.07 -128.48 121.19
C GLY A 560 47.19 -128.35 119.68
N ALA A 561 46.29 -127.62 119.01
CA ALA A 561 46.22 -127.69 117.55
C ALA A 561 46.51 -126.40 116.76
N ASN A 562 46.24 -125.18 117.24
CA ASN A 562 46.28 -124.00 116.34
C ASN A 562 46.65 -122.66 117.01
N VAL A 563 47.71 -122.64 117.83
CA VAL A 563 48.29 -121.37 118.35
C VAL A 563 49.82 -121.32 118.09
N PRO A 564 50.35 -120.27 117.44
CA PRO A 564 51.77 -120.14 117.09
C PRO A 564 52.76 -120.21 118.26
N THR A 565 53.93 -120.80 118.00
CA THR A 565 54.97 -121.21 118.96
C THR A 565 55.55 -120.10 119.86
N THR A 566 55.34 -118.82 119.54
CA THR A 566 55.74 -117.67 120.38
C THR A 566 54.74 -117.35 121.50
N ALA A 567 53.45 -117.61 121.31
CA ALA A 567 52.41 -117.38 122.34
C ALA A 567 52.48 -118.43 123.47
N LYS A 568 52.89 -119.68 123.18
CA LYS A 568 53.08 -120.76 124.17
C LYS A 568 54.14 -120.42 125.22
N ARG A 569 55.20 -119.69 124.83
CA ARG A 569 56.27 -119.24 125.74
C ARG A 569 55.86 -118.00 126.54
N ARG A 570 55.13 -117.06 125.92
CA ARG A 570 54.57 -115.89 126.62
C ARG A 570 53.53 -116.27 127.66
N LEU A 571 52.63 -117.22 127.36
CA LEU A 571 51.61 -117.66 128.32
C LEU A 571 52.21 -118.38 129.53
N LYS A 572 53.24 -119.23 129.33
CA LYS A 572 54.00 -119.83 130.43
C LYS A 572 54.69 -118.76 131.30
N GLN A 573 55.24 -117.72 130.67
CA GLN A 573 55.84 -116.58 131.38
C GLN A 573 54.81 -115.73 132.09
N SER A 574 53.63 -115.45 131.51
CA SER A 574 52.58 -114.66 132.15
C SER A 574 51.91 -115.40 133.30
N VAL A 575 51.76 -116.74 133.24
CA VAL A 575 51.32 -117.55 134.40
C VAL A 575 52.38 -117.59 135.51
N HIS A 576 53.67 -117.71 135.17
CA HIS A 576 54.74 -117.60 136.16
C HIS A 576 54.90 -116.19 136.74
N LEU A 577 54.69 -115.14 135.94
CA LEU A 577 54.64 -113.75 136.40
C LEU A 577 53.42 -113.51 137.27
N ALA A 578 52.24 -114.01 136.92
CA ALA A 578 51.04 -113.91 137.73
C ALA A 578 51.22 -114.61 139.10
N ARG A 579 51.80 -115.82 139.14
CA ARG A 579 52.19 -116.48 140.40
C ARG A 579 53.21 -115.65 141.19
N ARG A 580 54.22 -115.11 140.53
CA ARG A 580 55.27 -114.30 141.17
C ARG A 580 54.76 -112.95 141.65
N VAL A 581 53.80 -112.34 140.97
CA VAL A 581 53.10 -111.11 141.38
C VAL A 581 52.23 -111.40 142.60
N LEU A 582 51.45 -112.49 142.61
CA LEU A 582 50.67 -112.91 143.78
C LEU A 582 51.56 -113.22 145.01
N GLN A 583 52.73 -113.84 144.79
CA GLN A 583 53.70 -114.14 145.86
C GLN A 583 54.43 -112.86 146.34
N LEU A 584 54.79 -111.96 145.41
CA LEU A 584 55.37 -110.65 145.70
C LEU A 584 54.35 -109.71 146.37
N GLU A 585 53.05 -109.82 146.08
CA GLU A 585 51.98 -109.07 146.76
C GLU A 585 51.74 -109.56 148.19
N LYS A 586 51.80 -110.89 148.43
CA LYS A 586 51.84 -111.45 149.79
C LYS A 586 53.09 -110.99 150.57
N GLN A 587 54.24 -110.86 149.91
CA GLN A 587 55.46 -110.32 150.53
C GLN A 587 55.40 -108.78 150.69
N ASN A 588 54.80 -108.04 149.76
CA ASN A 588 54.64 -106.58 149.84
C ASN A 588 53.69 -106.19 150.99
N THR A 589 52.65 -106.98 151.24
CA THR A 589 51.73 -106.74 152.36
C THR A 589 52.37 -107.02 153.72
N LEU A 590 53.30 -107.99 153.80
CA LEU A 590 54.11 -108.21 155.01
C LEU A 590 55.18 -107.12 155.21
N LEU A 591 55.91 -106.76 154.15
CA LEU A 591 56.93 -105.71 154.18
C LEU A 591 56.35 -104.32 154.44
N ARG A 592 55.13 -104.01 153.96
CA ARG A 592 54.43 -102.76 154.29
C ARG A 592 54.05 -102.68 155.77
N ARG A 593 53.67 -103.81 156.39
CA ARG A 593 53.41 -103.87 157.85
C ARG A 593 54.69 -103.75 158.68
N GLU A 594 55.83 -104.22 158.17
CA GLU A 594 57.15 -104.01 158.80
C GLU A 594 57.68 -102.58 158.60
N LEU A 595 57.43 -101.97 157.43
CA LEU A 595 57.76 -100.58 157.12
C LEU A 595 56.99 -99.59 158.01
N GLU A 596 55.71 -99.85 158.29
CA GLU A 596 54.91 -99.04 159.24
C GLU A 596 55.43 -99.15 160.69
N ARG A 597 55.90 -100.33 161.11
CA ARG A 597 56.56 -100.50 162.42
C ARG A 597 57.90 -99.79 162.50
N HIS A 598 58.71 -99.85 161.45
CA HIS A 598 59.98 -99.12 161.43
C HIS A 598 59.80 -97.61 161.27
N SER A 599 58.78 -97.15 160.54
CA SER A 599 58.44 -95.73 160.41
C SER A 599 58.04 -95.10 161.76
N THR A 600 57.30 -95.84 162.60
CA THR A 600 56.90 -95.37 163.94
C THR A 600 58.07 -95.35 164.92
N GLN A 601 59.00 -96.31 164.84
CA GLN A 601 60.25 -96.29 165.62
C GLN A 601 61.22 -95.18 165.17
N THR A 602 61.30 -94.91 163.86
CA THR A 602 62.15 -93.84 163.30
C THR A 602 61.63 -92.45 163.70
N GLY A 603 60.31 -92.30 163.84
CA GLY A 603 59.68 -91.08 164.39
C GLY A 603 60.13 -90.76 165.82
N GLN A 604 60.09 -91.76 166.71
CA GLN A 604 60.50 -91.62 168.12
C GLN A 604 61.99 -91.29 168.28
N ILE A 605 62.85 -91.92 167.48
CA ILE A 605 64.31 -91.65 167.50
C ILE A 605 64.64 -90.27 166.91
N SER A 606 63.86 -89.77 165.93
CA SER A 606 64.07 -88.42 165.37
C SER A 606 63.69 -87.30 166.36
N GLU A 607 62.69 -87.52 167.21
CA GLU A 607 62.32 -86.59 168.28
C GLU A 607 63.44 -86.50 169.33
N GLU A 608 64.06 -87.62 169.71
CA GLU A 608 65.22 -87.67 170.61
C GLU A 608 66.48 -87.00 170.00
N LEU A 609 66.72 -87.19 168.70
CA LEU A 609 67.83 -86.56 167.97
C LEU A 609 67.67 -85.03 167.87
N SER A 610 66.43 -84.54 167.75
CA SER A 610 66.13 -83.11 167.72
C SER A 610 66.41 -82.42 169.08
N ALA A 611 66.21 -83.14 170.19
CA ALA A 611 66.50 -82.66 171.53
C ALA A 611 68.02 -82.63 171.81
N ALA A 612 68.75 -83.66 171.39
CA ALA A 612 70.21 -83.73 171.52
C ALA A 612 70.94 -82.68 170.67
N ASN A 613 70.43 -82.37 169.47
CA ASN A 613 71.01 -81.32 168.60
C ASN A 613 70.80 -79.90 169.15
N ARG A 614 69.73 -79.63 169.92
CA ARG A 614 69.56 -78.36 170.64
C ARG A 614 70.60 -78.18 171.76
N LEU A 615 71.03 -79.27 172.40
CA LEU A 615 72.07 -79.28 173.43
C LEU A 615 73.48 -79.06 172.84
N LEU A 616 73.71 -79.52 171.60
CA LEU A 616 74.99 -79.37 170.89
C LEU A 616 75.20 -77.95 170.34
N GLN A 617 74.14 -77.20 170.04
CA GLN A 617 74.25 -75.85 169.49
C GLN A 617 74.64 -74.80 170.56
N GLN A 618 74.43 -75.08 171.85
CA GLN A 618 74.87 -74.23 172.96
C GLN A 618 76.35 -74.41 173.34
N THR A 619 77.00 -75.49 172.92
CA THR A 619 78.39 -75.81 173.28
C THR A 619 79.45 -75.26 172.31
N GLN A 620 79.05 -74.65 171.18
CA GLN A 620 79.98 -74.13 170.16
C GLN A 620 80.32 -72.62 170.25
N GLN A 621 79.96 -71.90 171.31
CA GLN A 621 80.29 -70.46 171.44
C GLN A 621 81.77 -70.09 171.81
N PRO A 622 82.64 -70.97 172.35
CA PRO A 622 84.06 -70.63 172.55
C PRO A 622 85.00 -70.92 171.37
N TYR A 623 84.62 -71.79 170.42
CA TYR A 623 85.49 -72.22 169.31
C TYR A 623 85.48 -71.25 168.11
N SER A 624 84.39 -70.52 167.90
CA SER A 624 84.24 -69.54 166.80
C SER A 624 85.14 -68.31 166.99
N TYR A 625 85.38 -67.88 168.23
CA TYR A 625 86.22 -66.73 168.56
C TYR A 625 87.73 -66.98 168.32
N LEU A 626 88.14 -68.25 168.33
CA LEU A 626 89.54 -68.65 168.05
C LEU A 626 89.85 -68.70 166.54
N ILE A 627 88.86 -68.95 165.70
CA ILE A 627 89.02 -69.01 164.23
C ILE A 627 89.08 -67.61 163.59
N GLU A 628 88.41 -66.61 164.18
CA GLU A 628 88.52 -65.21 163.72
C GLU A 628 89.84 -64.54 164.13
N THR A 629 90.42 -64.91 165.29
CA THR A 629 91.71 -64.38 165.76
C THR A 629 92.92 -64.88 164.95
N VAL A 630 92.82 -66.05 164.31
CA VAL A 630 93.86 -66.57 163.40
C VAL A 630 93.81 -65.90 162.03
N ARG A 631 92.61 -65.64 161.47
CA ARG A 631 92.48 -64.95 160.17
C ARG A 631 92.94 -63.49 160.18
N GLN A 632 92.89 -62.79 161.32
CA GLN A 632 93.38 -61.41 161.43
C GLN A 632 94.91 -61.31 161.62
N ARG A 633 95.55 -62.32 162.23
CA ARG A 633 97.02 -62.39 162.37
C ARG A 633 97.73 -62.47 161.01
N ASP A 634 97.20 -63.22 160.05
CA ASP A 634 97.89 -63.45 158.77
C ASP A 634 97.75 -62.27 157.77
N ALA A 635 96.65 -61.51 157.82
CA ALA A 635 96.43 -60.37 156.92
C ALA A 635 97.36 -59.15 157.20
N GLN A 636 97.85 -58.98 158.43
CA GLN A 636 98.74 -57.87 158.79
C GLN A 636 100.23 -58.18 158.54
N ILE A 637 100.62 -59.46 158.57
CA ILE A 637 101.98 -59.93 158.24
C ILE A 637 102.30 -59.65 156.76
N ASP A 638 101.32 -59.81 155.87
CA ASP A 638 101.51 -59.62 154.42
C ASP A 638 101.49 -58.15 153.97
N THR A 639 100.91 -57.24 154.76
CA THR A 639 100.83 -55.82 154.41
C THR A 639 102.11 -55.03 154.73
N MET A 640 102.84 -55.36 155.80
CA MET A 640 104.06 -54.63 156.17
C MET A 640 105.36 -55.27 155.64
N LYS A 641 105.36 -56.57 155.30
CA LYS A 641 106.41 -57.15 154.44
C LYS A 641 106.51 -56.43 153.08
N LYS A 642 105.39 -55.95 152.54
CA LYS A 642 105.35 -55.12 151.32
C LYS A 642 105.89 -53.69 151.53
N ARG A 643 105.93 -53.18 152.78
CA ARG A 643 106.45 -51.84 153.11
C ARG A 643 107.97 -51.83 153.40
N ILE A 644 108.50 -52.95 153.89
CA ILE A 644 109.94 -53.18 154.02
C ILE A 644 110.60 -53.20 152.63
N ALA A 645 109.98 -53.89 151.66
CA ALA A 645 110.50 -53.95 150.29
C ALA A 645 110.53 -52.58 149.58
N SER A 646 109.57 -51.68 149.86
CA SER A 646 109.53 -50.37 149.19
C SER A 646 110.56 -49.37 149.72
N LEU A 647 110.98 -49.44 151.00
CA LEU A 647 111.99 -48.53 151.56
C LEU A 647 113.42 -49.05 151.39
N GLU A 648 113.59 -50.38 151.26
CA GLU A 648 114.88 -50.97 150.86
C GLU A 648 115.29 -50.56 149.43
N ASP A 649 114.33 -50.24 148.56
CA ASP A 649 114.60 -49.67 147.24
C ASP A 649 114.96 -48.16 147.31
N ASP A 650 114.45 -47.40 148.28
CA ASP A 650 114.83 -45.99 148.51
C ASP A 650 116.27 -45.84 149.03
N VAL A 651 116.76 -46.80 149.84
CA VAL A 651 118.17 -46.86 150.30
C VAL A 651 119.13 -47.20 149.16
N ARG A 652 118.67 -47.90 148.11
CA ARG A 652 119.48 -48.26 146.94
C ARG A 652 119.55 -47.15 145.90
N TYR A 653 118.59 -46.22 145.87
CA TYR A 653 118.53 -45.15 144.86
C TYR A 653 119.53 -43.99 145.10
N ILE A 654 119.93 -43.64 146.34
CA ILE A 654 120.79 -42.44 146.60
C ILE A 654 122.16 -42.74 147.26
N ASN A 655 122.39 -43.94 147.81
CA ASN A 655 123.77 -44.41 148.05
C ASN A 655 124.61 -44.51 146.75
N GLY A 656 123.95 -44.55 145.57
CA GLY A 656 124.60 -44.63 144.25
C GLY A 656 124.91 -43.29 143.56
N GLN A 657 124.26 -42.19 143.96
CA GLN A 657 124.56 -40.84 143.46
C GLN A 657 125.26 -40.04 144.54
N THR A 658 126.55 -39.82 144.36
CA THR A 658 127.32 -38.77 145.01
C THR A 658 127.95 -39.05 146.39
N PHE A 659 128.44 -40.28 146.52
CA PHE A 659 129.87 -40.57 146.80
C PHE A 659 130.86 -39.83 145.83
N PHE A 660 130.45 -38.72 145.20
CA PHE A 660 131.10 -37.94 144.15
C PHE A 660 131.32 -36.45 144.58
N SER A 661 131.07 -36.13 145.86
CA SER A 661 131.75 -35.04 146.59
C SER A 661 131.93 -35.44 148.07
N LEU A 662 132.65 -36.51 148.40
CA LEU A 662 134.11 -36.47 148.42
C LEU A 662 134.65 -35.08 148.80
N CYS A 663 135.08 -34.96 150.05
CA CYS A 663 136.38 -34.37 150.36
C CYS A 663 136.77 -33.12 149.55
N SER A 664 135.99 -32.05 149.67
CA SER A 664 136.40 -30.70 149.28
C SER A 664 135.48 -29.72 150.03
N ARG A 665 135.88 -28.76 150.85
CA ARG A 665 137.18 -28.24 151.29
C ARG A 665 136.82 -27.07 152.24
N ILE A 666 137.41 -27.06 153.43
CA ILE A 666 137.78 -25.87 154.25
C ILE A 666 136.67 -25.22 155.12
N ASN A 667 137.06 -24.99 156.40
CA ASN A 667 136.50 -24.14 157.47
C ASN A 667 135.24 -24.57 158.20
#